data_AF-J3C1D3-F1
#
_entry.id   AF-J3C1D3-F1
#
_cell.length_a   1.000
_cell.length_b   1.000
_cell.length_c   1.000
_cell.angle_alpha   90.00
_cell.angle_beta   90.00
_cell.angle_gamma   90.00
#
_symmetry.space_group_name_H-M   'P 1'
#
loop_
_entity.id
_entity.type
_entity.pdbx_description
1 polymer ?
#
loop_
_entity_poly.entity_id
_entity_poly.type
_entity_poly.pdbx_seq_one_letter_code
_entity_poly.pdbx_strand_id
1 'polypeptide(L)'
;MKPPLLSVLFALFSIVSFSQIKVKDTITRRANIIYNQNGNQVTFKPETPPLIPIAGAPKPSYSYLWELGDGHFSKEAEPKHVYKNKGTYTTRLAVTNNYDNGKPPATRPKKVAVNDITDTNYKDIASIADQNGFEILKNCDPIPEQEMVVVVGYQNLENYVSSGKLYLFYNEKQFKSNNFELVDFRTYANEREIKENIVAAVDDLDDTKNYLASADNTLKIKKYRNTTTEEDLDASLSDAHKTYHNVSVLEFDDVNPGETHNVFYTFKTTPEMIKDTSATVTMRGIFVPNRSFKNHKIKNLEMEIVTSHDPNKMGSNGSLINYRLVRFKRVKFKTRFQNNGEGPARMIRLETDIPDMFDKKTFQIEGMYPECPICPKGEEPTVSCLDTIIKQKQIFFTFKNIYLPGSEQKNVHEKDSTKGFVRYSMKFNEDFHKVNTRSRTAIIFDKNEPIITNYATTRFLPGISIGVKAGYNFYPNLDNSTSYFVGATISPFKSYRFYWQAEWVNSLNKYDSSVNVVDETITNANGVKQRQRTTTSTENKSVNWEVPVLIRYNINNYIGIGAGFQTNINVSQEQNQSRRIDLFEGDSDKLIISTRTESNSAKNSLTNLKTGLLFDLTAGFARIGPSLGARYVINFEQNFNYFQFYGIWKF
;
A
#
# COMPACT_ATOMS: atom_id res chain seq x y z
N MET A 1 -39.06 14.76 -42.14
CA MET A 1 -39.60 14.90 -40.77
C MET A 1 -38.54 14.44 -39.78
N LYS A 2 -38.41 15.16 -38.65
CA LYS A 2 -37.30 15.16 -37.68
C LYS A 2 -36.94 13.76 -37.13
N PRO A 3 -35.65 13.46 -36.84
CA PRO A 3 -35.27 12.26 -36.10
C PRO A 3 -35.55 12.45 -34.60
N PRO A 4 -35.89 11.40 -33.84
CA PRO A 4 -36.07 11.52 -32.40
C PRO A 4 -34.70 11.57 -31.72
N LEU A 5 -34.42 12.72 -31.16
CA LEU A 5 -33.29 13.08 -30.31
C LEU A 5 -33.45 12.40 -28.94
N LEU A 6 -33.31 11.07 -28.84
CA LEU A 6 -33.49 10.32 -27.58
C LEU A 6 -32.34 9.35 -27.25
N SER A 7 -31.18 9.49 -27.90
CA SER A 7 -30.05 8.57 -27.73
C SER A 7 -28.82 9.19 -27.06
N VAL A 8 -28.86 10.50 -26.75
CA VAL A 8 -27.71 11.24 -26.16
C VAL A 8 -27.88 11.49 -24.65
N LEU A 9 -29.07 11.27 -24.08
CA LEU A 9 -29.33 11.56 -22.67
C LEU A 9 -28.92 10.43 -21.69
N PHE A 10 -28.59 9.23 -22.18
CA PHE A 10 -28.25 8.09 -21.31
C PHE A 10 -26.74 7.86 -21.10
N ALA A 11 -25.88 8.62 -21.81
CA ALA A 11 -24.42 8.53 -21.67
C ALA A 11 -23.83 9.55 -20.66
N LEU A 12 -24.64 10.45 -20.10
CA LEU A 12 -24.18 11.47 -19.14
C LEU A 12 -24.52 11.18 -17.67
N PHE A 13 -25.19 10.07 -17.35
CA PHE A 13 -25.68 9.79 -15.99
C PHE A 13 -24.97 8.68 -15.21
N SER A 14 -23.89 8.10 -15.73
CA SER A 14 -23.22 6.92 -15.11
C SER A 14 -21.83 7.17 -14.51
N ILE A 15 -21.41 8.43 -14.33
CA ILE A 15 -20.18 8.75 -13.57
C ILE A 15 -20.46 9.86 -12.55
N VAL A 16 -21.42 9.65 -11.65
CA VAL A 16 -21.35 10.30 -10.34
C VAL A 16 -21.84 9.33 -9.27
N SER A 17 -21.11 8.23 -9.09
CA SER A 17 -21.02 7.63 -7.77
C SER A 17 -20.35 8.67 -6.88
N PHE A 18 -21.15 9.58 -6.31
CA PHE A 18 -20.76 10.29 -5.10
C PHE A 18 -20.49 9.21 -4.06
N SER A 19 -19.25 8.75 -3.98
CA SER A 19 -18.69 8.35 -2.69
C SER A 19 -19.08 9.47 -1.76
N GLN A 20 -19.89 9.17 -0.73
CA GLN A 20 -20.09 10.11 0.36
C GLN A 20 -18.70 10.62 0.73
N ILE A 21 -18.48 11.92 0.53
CA ILE A 21 -17.32 12.58 1.07
C ILE A 21 -17.47 12.31 2.56
N LYS A 22 -16.60 11.45 3.12
CA LYS A 22 -16.55 11.28 4.57
C LYS A 22 -16.44 12.70 5.10
N VAL A 23 -17.45 13.13 5.86
CA VAL A 23 -17.46 14.44 6.51
C VAL A 23 -16.14 14.51 7.27
N LYS A 24 -15.21 15.32 6.75
CA LYS A 24 -13.92 15.53 7.39
C LYS A 24 -14.27 16.33 8.62
N ASP A 25 -14.33 15.68 9.76
CA ASP A 25 -14.66 16.30 11.03
C ASP A 25 -13.75 17.52 11.21
N THR A 26 -14.33 18.71 11.02
CA THR A 26 -13.63 19.99 10.89
C THR A 26 -13.29 20.59 12.24
N ILE A 27 -13.78 20.01 13.33
CA ILE A 27 -13.45 20.47 14.68
C ILE A 27 -12.09 19.88 15.06
N THR A 28 -11.04 20.66 14.82
CA THR A 28 -9.71 20.36 15.36
C THR A 28 -9.79 20.33 16.89
N ARG A 29 -9.60 19.15 17.49
CA ARG A 29 -9.40 18.99 18.94
C ARG A 29 -8.15 19.81 19.32
N ARG A 30 -8.26 20.66 20.34
CA ARG A 30 -7.15 21.51 20.80
C ARG A 30 -6.81 21.24 22.24
N ALA A 31 -5.52 21.29 22.57
CA ALA A 31 -5.03 21.27 23.93
C ALA A 31 -4.44 22.63 24.28
N ASN A 32 -4.82 23.17 25.44
CA ASN A 32 -4.33 24.46 25.93
C ASN A 32 -3.25 24.25 26.99
N ILE A 33 -2.27 25.15 27.02
CA ILE A 33 -1.26 25.21 28.07
C ILE A 33 -1.74 26.18 29.15
N ILE A 34 -1.97 25.66 30.34
CA ILE A 34 -2.22 26.44 31.56
C ILE A 34 -0.94 26.41 32.39
N TYR A 35 -0.59 27.51 33.05
CA TYR A 35 0.54 27.53 33.97
C TYR A 35 0.22 28.37 35.21
N ASN A 36 0.85 28.02 36.32
CA ASN A 36 0.90 28.83 37.53
C ASN A 36 2.36 29.20 37.80
N GLN A 37 2.62 30.48 38.04
CA GLN A 37 3.97 31.03 38.18
C GLN A 37 4.14 31.69 39.54
N ASN A 38 5.24 31.38 40.21
CA ASN A 38 5.71 32.05 41.42
C ASN A 38 7.16 32.51 41.17
N GLY A 39 7.33 33.79 40.81
CA GLY A 39 8.61 34.34 40.36
C GLY A 39 9.16 33.61 39.14
N ASN A 40 10.28 32.92 39.27
CA ASN A 40 10.91 32.13 38.21
C ASN A 40 10.54 30.64 38.24
N GLN A 41 9.75 30.18 39.21
CA GLN A 41 9.25 28.81 39.27
C GLN A 41 7.87 28.74 38.59
N VAL A 42 7.70 27.83 37.65
CA VAL A 42 6.49 27.67 36.84
C VAL A 42 6.03 26.22 36.84
N THR A 43 4.78 26.00 37.22
CA THR A 43 4.11 24.69 37.11
C THR A 43 3.20 24.71 35.91
N PHE A 44 3.39 23.75 34.99
CA PHE A 44 2.59 23.64 33.77
C PHE A 44 1.52 22.56 33.92
N LYS A 45 0.35 22.82 33.32
CA LYS A 45 -0.77 21.88 33.27
C LYS A 45 -1.39 21.85 31.87
N PRO A 46 -1.60 20.66 31.28
CA PRO A 46 -2.25 20.54 30.00
C PRO A 46 -3.77 20.46 30.18
N GLU A 47 -4.51 21.33 29.49
CA GLU A 47 -5.96 21.21 29.35
C GLU A 47 -6.26 20.47 28.04
N THR A 48 -6.52 19.17 28.13
CA THR A 48 -6.74 18.30 26.98
C THR A 48 -8.23 17.98 26.77
N PRO A 49 -8.68 17.79 25.52
CA PRO A 49 -10.05 17.44 25.22
C PRO A 49 -10.35 15.99 25.61
N PRO A 50 -11.62 15.63 25.92
CA PRO A 50 -11.97 14.28 26.35
C PRO A 50 -11.61 13.24 25.29
N LEU A 51 -10.91 12.18 25.71
CA LEU A 51 -10.53 11.05 24.85
C LEU A 51 -11.77 10.27 24.39
N ILE A 52 -11.71 9.78 23.16
CA ILE A 52 -12.70 8.94 22.50
C ILE A 52 -12.27 7.48 22.71
N PRO A 53 -12.84 6.77 23.70
CA PRO A 53 -12.42 5.41 24.01
C PRO A 53 -12.75 4.47 22.85
N ILE A 54 -11.87 3.51 22.62
CA ILE A 54 -12.10 2.40 21.69
C ILE A 54 -12.74 1.26 22.50
N ALA A 55 -13.90 0.77 22.05
CA ALA A 55 -14.59 -0.32 22.73
C ALA A 55 -13.68 -1.57 22.81
N GLY A 56 -13.39 -2.03 24.04
CA GLY A 56 -12.51 -3.17 24.32
C GLY A 56 -11.02 -2.84 24.47
N ALA A 57 -10.60 -1.58 24.26
CA ALA A 57 -9.23 -1.13 24.50
C ALA A 57 -9.05 -0.68 25.97
N PRO A 58 -7.80 -0.56 26.48
CA PRO A 58 -7.51 0.02 27.78
C PRO A 58 -8.01 1.45 27.88
N LYS A 59 -8.10 1.98 29.11
CA LYS A 59 -8.45 3.38 29.35
C LYS A 59 -7.53 4.29 28.52
N PRO A 60 -8.08 5.15 27.65
CA PRO A 60 -7.26 6.01 26.81
C PRO A 60 -6.49 7.01 27.67
N SER A 61 -5.27 7.33 27.24
CA SER A 61 -4.36 8.22 27.96
C SER A 61 -3.59 9.13 27.01
N TYR A 62 -2.99 10.18 27.55
CA TYR A 62 -2.11 11.09 26.84
C TYR A 62 -0.66 10.93 27.29
N SER A 63 0.26 10.98 26.34
CA SER A 63 1.69 11.22 26.58
C SER A 63 2.02 12.67 26.20
N TYR A 64 2.97 13.26 26.92
CA TYR A 64 3.32 14.67 26.77
C TYR A 64 4.81 14.81 26.45
N LEU A 65 5.13 15.82 25.65
CA LEU A 65 6.47 16.39 25.54
C LEU A 65 6.35 17.90 25.66
N TRP A 66 6.83 18.42 26.78
CA TRP A 66 6.95 19.84 27.06
C TRP A 66 8.29 20.36 26.56
N GLU A 67 8.28 21.47 25.84
CA GLU A 67 9.46 22.28 25.53
C GLU A 67 9.30 23.58 26.31
N LEU A 68 10.21 23.84 27.25
CA LEU A 68 10.01 24.87 28.28
C LEU A 68 10.45 26.27 27.82
N GLY A 69 11.06 26.36 26.64
CA GLY A 69 11.44 27.62 25.99
C GLY A 69 12.84 28.12 26.32
N ASP A 70 13.64 27.32 27.03
CA ASP A 70 15.02 27.60 27.45
C ASP A 70 15.97 26.42 27.19
N GLY A 71 15.60 25.51 26.29
CA GLY A 71 16.35 24.27 26.00
C GLY A 71 15.96 23.06 26.86
N HIS A 72 15.20 23.24 27.94
CA HIS A 72 14.69 22.11 28.73
C HIS A 72 13.45 21.49 28.09
N PHE A 73 13.29 20.18 28.32
CA PHE A 73 12.07 19.46 28.02
C PHE A 73 11.63 18.57 29.18
N SER A 74 10.35 18.19 29.19
CA SER A 74 9.83 17.21 30.15
C SER A 74 8.79 16.30 29.51
N LYS A 75 8.74 15.05 29.96
CA LYS A 75 7.72 14.05 29.57
C LYS A 75 6.64 13.84 30.64
N GLU A 76 6.71 14.59 31.73
CA GLU A 76 5.73 14.54 32.82
C GLU A 76 4.39 15.18 32.41
N ALA A 77 3.30 14.75 33.06
CA ALA A 77 1.99 15.33 32.81
C ALA A 77 1.89 16.78 33.29
N GLU A 78 2.38 17.06 34.50
CA GLU A 78 2.37 18.39 35.12
C GLU A 78 3.79 18.76 35.60
N PRO A 79 4.70 19.17 34.69
CA PRO A 79 6.07 19.45 35.07
C PRO A 79 6.20 20.76 35.85
N LYS A 80 7.17 20.78 36.77
CA LYS A 80 7.62 21.99 37.47
C LYS A 80 9.00 22.38 36.97
N HIS A 81 9.14 23.62 36.53
CA HIS A 81 10.40 24.15 36.01
C HIS A 81 10.79 25.44 36.72
N VAL A 82 12.09 25.65 36.93
CA VAL A 82 12.65 26.87 37.49
C VAL A 82 13.49 27.51 36.39
N TYR A 83 13.23 28.76 36.02
CA TYR A 83 14.02 29.47 35.02
C TYR A 83 15.25 30.14 35.65
N LYS A 84 16.42 29.98 35.04
CA LYS A 84 17.69 30.54 35.55
C LYS A 84 17.73 32.07 35.47
N ASN A 85 17.26 32.63 34.36
CA ASN A 85 17.39 34.05 34.03
C ASN A 85 16.02 34.72 33.91
N LYS A 86 16.00 36.06 34.03
CA LYS A 86 14.82 36.87 33.68
C LYS A 86 14.66 36.88 32.16
N GLY A 87 13.43 36.80 31.66
CA GLY A 87 13.18 36.73 30.22
C GLY A 87 11.76 36.29 29.88
N THR A 88 11.44 36.31 28.58
CA THR A 88 10.18 35.74 28.06
C THR A 88 10.46 34.42 27.36
N TYR A 89 9.96 33.34 27.92
CA TYR A 89 10.14 31.97 27.44
C TYR A 89 8.89 31.51 26.67
N THR A 90 9.08 30.82 25.54
CA THR A 90 7.96 30.30 24.74
C THR A 90 7.82 28.80 24.97
N THR A 91 6.86 28.42 25.81
CA THR A 91 6.56 27.03 26.12
C THR A 91 5.72 26.40 25.00
N ARG A 92 6.09 25.19 24.58
CA ARG A 92 5.33 24.36 23.64
C ARG A 92 5.01 23.02 24.27
N LEU A 93 3.92 22.41 23.79
CA LEU A 93 3.45 21.11 24.25
C LEU A 93 3.15 20.26 23.03
N ALA A 94 3.75 19.08 22.90
CA ALA A 94 3.28 18.06 21.96
C ALA A 94 2.53 16.99 22.74
N VAL A 95 1.28 16.72 22.35
CA VAL A 95 0.42 15.73 23.00
C VAL A 95 0.22 14.54 22.07
N THR A 96 0.49 13.34 22.57
CA THR A 96 0.26 12.09 21.84
C THR A 96 -0.88 11.33 22.52
N ASN A 97 -1.94 11.01 21.79
CA ASN A 97 -3.08 10.24 22.27
C ASN A 97 -2.84 8.72 22.10
N ASN A 98 -2.95 7.97 23.20
CA ASN A 98 -2.82 6.51 23.23
C ASN A 98 -4.20 5.87 23.43
N TYR A 99 -4.46 4.74 22.76
CA TYR A 99 -5.74 4.01 22.80
C TYR A 99 -6.98 4.85 22.39
N ASP A 100 -6.79 5.86 21.54
CA ASP A 100 -7.81 6.80 21.10
C ASP A 100 -7.92 6.80 19.57
N ASN A 101 -9.14 6.98 19.05
CA ASN A 101 -9.41 6.97 17.61
C ASN A 101 -9.39 8.38 16.98
N GLY A 102 -9.07 9.41 17.76
CA GLY A 102 -8.95 10.79 17.32
C GLY A 102 -7.55 11.12 16.79
N LYS A 103 -7.42 12.32 16.20
CA LYS A 103 -6.11 12.90 15.91
C LYS A 103 -5.51 13.49 17.19
N PRO A 104 -4.16 13.50 17.33
CA PRO A 104 -3.50 14.27 18.37
C PRO A 104 -4.04 15.72 18.41
N PRO A 105 -4.35 16.26 19.59
CA PRO A 105 -4.89 17.61 19.68
C PRO A 105 -3.80 18.62 19.32
N ALA A 106 -4.14 19.60 18.48
CA ALA A 106 -3.23 20.68 18.14
C ALA A 106 -3.05 21.60 19.36
N THR A 107 -1.82 22.02 19.61
CA THR A 107 -1.43 22.90 20.71
C THR A 107 -0.93 24.23 20.18
N ARG A 108 -1.13 25.29 20.96
CA ARG A 108 -0.58 26.62 20.66
C ARG A 108 0.52 26.96 21.67
N PRO A 109 1.66 27.50 21.22
CA PRO A 109 2.71 27.96 22.13
C PRO A 109 2.19 29.01 23.11
N LYS A 110 2.70 28.99 24.34
CA LYS A 110 2.36 29.96 25.40
C LYS A 110 3.63 30.69 25.84
N LYS A 111 3.56 32.02 25.90
CA LYS A 111 4.65 32.85 26.42
C LYS A 111 4.54 32.97 27.95
N VAL A 112 5.67 32.81 28.62
CA VAL A 112 5.82 32.94 30.08
C VAL A 112 6.87 34.01 30.34
N ALA A 113 6.51 35.07 31.05
CA ALA A 113 7.40 36.19 31.36
C ALA A 113 7.92 36.07 32.80
N VAL A 114 9.22 35.86 32.94
CA VAL A 114 9.92 35.79 34.23
C VAL A 114 10.57 37.13 34.50
N ASN A 115 9.96 37.89 35.42
CA ASN A 115 10.43 39.22 35.79
C ASN A 115 11.33 39.21 37.03
N ASP A 116 11.16 38.24 37.91
CA ASP A 116 11.87 38.13 39.19
C ASP A 116 12.35 36.71 39.45
N ILE A 117 13.53 36.60 40.05
CA ILE A 117 14.17 35.33 40.42
C ILE A 117 13.93 35.15 41.91
N THR A 118 13.08 34.20 42.28
CA THR A 118 12.67 33.93 43.66
C THR A 118 13.21 32.60 44.17
N ASP A 119 13.40 31.62 43.28
CA ASP A 119 13.94 30.29 43.57
C ASP A 119 15.31 30.13 42.90
N THR A 120 16.35 29.85 43.68
CA THR A 120 17.71 29.63 43.18
C THR A 120 18.00 28.15 42.92
N ASN A 121 17.07 27.23 43.22
CA ASN A 121 17.23 25.79 42.98
C ASN A 121 16.96 25.42 41.52
N TYR A 122 17.71 26.05 40.63
CA TYR A 122 17.71 25.73 39.22
C TYR A 122 18.46 24.40 38.98
N LYS A 123 17.88 23.53 38.14
CA LYS A 123 18.51 22.28 37.69
C LYS A 123 18.89 22.45 36.23
N ASP A 124 20.18 22.31 35.93
CA ASP A 124 20.65 22.24 34.54
C ASP A 124 20.07 21.02 33.81
N ILE A 125 20.13 21.08 32.48
CA ILE A 125 19.75 19.96 31.61
C ILE A 125 20.54 18.72 32.05
N ALA A 126 19.83 17.59 32.18
CA ALA A 126 20.43 16.33 32.62
C ALA A 126 21.60 15.94 31.70
N SER A 127 22.74 15.59 32.31
CA SER A 127 23.91 15.10 31.59
C SER A 127 23.59 13.83 30.81
N ILE A 128 24.02 13.78 29.55
CA ILE A 128 23.88 12.61 28.67
C ILE A 128 25.22 11.90 28.45
N ALA A 129 26.17 12.07 29.38
CA ALA A 129 27.50 11.48 29.31
C ALA A 129 27.45 9.94 29.24
N ASP A 130 26.49 9.32 29.93
CA ASP A 130 26.25 7.87 29.90
C ASP A 130 25.86 7.37 28.49
N GLN A 131 25.30 8.26 27.66
CA GLN A 131 24.98 7.99 26.26
C GLN A 131 26.10 8.43 25.30
N ASN A 132 27.32 8.60 25.82
CA ASN A 132 28.45 9.16 25.10
C ASN A 132 28.15 10.57 24.56
N GLY A 133 27.39 11.40 25.27
CA GLY A 133 27.23 12.82 24.94
C GLY A 133 26.43 13.13 23.67
N PHE A 134 25.73 12.16 23.08
CA PHE A 134 24.86 12.38 21.92
C PHE A 134 23.60 11.50 21.95
N GLU A 135 22.44 12.14 21.92
CA GLU A 135 21.13 11.48 22.06
C GLU A 135 20.13 12.00 21.01
N ILE A 136 19.27 11.12 20.51
CA ILE A 136 18.13 11.47 19.66
C ILE A 136 16.88 10.82 20.23
N LEU A 137 15.90 11.64 20.60
CA LEU A 137 14.62 11.22 21.17
C LEU A 137 13.46 11.62 20.27
N LYS A 138 12.36 10.86 20.36
CA LYS A 138 11.09 11.18 19.71
C LYS A 138 9.97 11.29 20.74
N ASN A 139 8.94 12.08 20.44
CA ASN A 139 7.71 12.10 21.22
C ASN A 139 6.76 10.94 20.87
N CYS A 140 6.71 10.54 19.60
CA CYS A 140 5.84 9.50 19.09
C CYS A 140 6.42 8.85 17.82
N ASP A 141 5.87 7.69 17.45
CA ASP A 141 6.15 7.05 16.17
C ASP A 141 5.38 7.76 15.03
N PRO A 142 5.92 7.75 13.80
CA PRO A 142 5.32 8.47 12.67
C PRO A 142 3.99 7.84 12.22
N ILE A 143 2.94 8.65 12.22
CA ILE A 143 1.64 8.36 11.58
C ILE A 143 1.47 9.28 10.39
N PRO A 144 1.05 8.81 9.20
CA PRO A 144 0.84 9.68 8.03
C PRO A 144 -0.07 10.89 8.31
N GLU A 145 0.32 12.05 7.76
CA GLU A 145 -0.36 13.34 7.93
C GLU A 145 -0.44 13.84 9.39
N GLN A 146 0.55 13.52 10.21
CA GLN A 146 0.69 14.00 11.60
C GLN A 146 2.05 14.65 11.84
N GLU A 147 2.10 15.51 12.85
CA GLU A 147 3.34 16.13 13.31
C GLU A 147 3.97 15.29 14.42
N MET A 148 5.30 15.24 14.42
CA MET A 148 6.09 14.63 15.47
C MET A 148 7.27 15.55 15.81
N VAL A 149 7.75 15.42 17.05
CA VAL A 149 8.87 16.19 17.57
C VAL A 149 10.03 15.25 17.84
N VAL A 150 11.18 15.58 17.26
CA VAL A 150 12.45 14.89 17.48
C VAL A 150 13.36 15.85 18.27
N VAL A 151 13.86 15.40 19.41
CA VAL A 151 14.79 16.15 20.25
C VAL A 151 16.18 15.58 20.03
N VAL A 152 17.11 16.43 19.63
CA VAL A 152 18.51 16.07 19.42
C VAL A 152 19.34 16.72 20.52
N GLY A 153 19.83 15.90 21.44
CA GLY A 153 20.64 16.31 22.58
C GLY A 153 22.13 16.10 22.30
N TYR A 154 22.96 17.08 22.62
CA TYR A 154 24.41 16.95 22.54
C TYR A 154 25.09 17.56 23.76
N GLN A 155 26.22 16.99 24.15
CA GLN A 155 26.99 17.43 25.31
C GLN A 155 28.48 17.53 24.96
N ASN A 156 29.11 18.61 25.41
CA ASN A 156 30.55 18.73 25.33
C ASN A 156 31.21 17.86 26.42
N LEU A 157 31.80 16.74 26.03
CA LEU A 157 32.56 15.87 26.94
C LEU A 157 34.06 16.23 27.01
N GLU A 158 34.51 17.19 26.21
CA GLU A 158 35.88 17.68 26.24
C GLU A 158 36.12 18.53 27.50
N ASN A 159 37.36 18.59 27.94
CA ASN A 159 37.77 19.42 29.08
C ASN A 159 38.04 20.89 28.71
N TYR A 160 37.74 21.29 27.47
CA TYR A 160 37.88 22.65 26.95
C TYR A 160 36.61 23.09 26.23
N VAL A 161 36.46 24.41 26.05
CA VAL A 161 35.34 25.00 25.31
C VAL A 161 35.43 24.58 23.85
N SER A 162 34.35 23.97 23.33
CA SER A 162 34.35 23.41 21.98
C SER A 162 33.32 24.08 21.07
N SER A 163 33.63 24.08 19.78
CA SER A 163 32.73 24.53 18.72
C SER A 163 32.68 23.42 17.67
N GLY A 164 31.52 23.16 17.10
CA GLY A 164 31.31 21.97 16.31
C GLY A 164 30.03 22.00 15.49
N LYS A 165 29.63 20.84 14.97
CA LYS A 165 28.49 20.71 14.06
C LYS A 165 27.59 19.56 14.43
N LEU A 166 26.31 19.72 14.15
CA LEU A 166 25.27 18.73 14.31
C LEU A 166 24.58 18.51 12.97
N TYR A 167 24.64 17.27 12.47
CA TYR A 167 23.96 16.84 11.26
C TYR A 167 22.78 15.95 11.64
N LEU A 168 21.61 16.20 11.05
CA LEU A 168 20.45 15.32 11.14
C LEU A 168 19.98 14.96 9.73
N PHE A 169 20.23 13.72 9.33
CA PHE A 169 19.81 13.14 8.05
C PHE A 169 18.45 12.46 8.19
N TYR A 170 17.58 12.71 7.21
CA TYR A 170 16.23 12.17 7.16
C TYR A 170 15.81 11.94 5.70
N ASN A 171 14.73 11.17 5.50
CA ASN A 171 14.24 10.69 4.21
C ASN A 171 15.22 9.75 3.50
N GLU A 172 15.15 8.46 3.83
CA GLU A 172 15.99 7.44 3.19
C GLU A 172 15.64 7.25 1.70
N LYS A 173 16.65 7.19 0.83
CA LYS A 173 16.49 7.02 -0.63
C LYS A 173 15.96 5.66 -1.06
N GLN A 174 15.91 4.69 -0.13
CA GLN A 174 15.27 3.41 -0.39
C GLN A 174 13.76 3.55 -0.63
N PHE A 175 13.15 4.63 -0.14
CA PHE A 175 11.75 4.95 -0.38
C PHE A 175 11.62 5.86 -1.61
N LYS A 176 10.60 5.60 -2.44
CA LYS A 176 10.37 6.37 -3.68
C LYS A 176 10.04 7.85 -3.41
N SER A 177 9.45 8.13 -2.26
CA SER A 177 8.97 9.45 -1.85
C SER A 177 9.53 9.81 -0.48
N ASN A 178 9.65 11.11 -0.21
CA ASN A 178 10.04 11.62 1.11
C ASN A 178 8.98 11.26 2.16
N ASN A 179 9.41 10.76 3.31
CA ASN A 179 8.54 10.37 4.42
C ASN A 179 8.26 11.54 5.38
N PHE A 180 9.21 12.47 5.49
CA PHE A 180 9.20 13.58 6.43
C PHE A 180 9.40 14.92 5.71
N GLU A 181 8.63 15.91 6.14
CA GLU A 181 8.76 17.32 5.80
C GLU A 181 9.18 18.06 7.08
N LEU A 182 10.32 18.74 7.06
CA LEU A 182 10.76 19.57 8.18
C LEU A 182 9.90 20.84 8.22
N VAL A 183 9.11 21.01 9.28
CA VAL A 183 8.22 22.17 9.46
C VAL A 183 8.97 23.32 10.11
N ASP A 184 9.72 23.02 11.17
CA ASP A 184 10.40 23.99 12.01
C ASP A 184 11.51 23.30 12.81
N PHE A 185 12.56 24.03 13.16
CA PHE A 185 13.58 23.62 14.12
C PHE A 185 13.84 24.76 15.11
N ARG A 186 14.12 24.42 16.37
CA ARG A 186 14.24 25.40 17.45
C ARG A 186 15.52 25.17 18.23
N THR A 187 16.28 26.26 18.35
CA THR A 187 17.62 26.33 18.94
C THR A 187 17.57 27.21 20.20
N TYR A 188 18.43 26.92 21.17
CA TYR A 188 18.39 27.54 22.51
C TYR A 188 19.78 27.91 23.06
N ALA A 189 20.85 27.53 22.36
CA ALA A 189 22.24 27.73 22.72
C ALA A 189 23.05 28.32 21.55
N ASN A 190 22.47 29.31 20.87
CA ASN A 190 23.07 30.02 19.72
C ASN A 190 23.44 29.12 18.52
N GLU A 191 22.79 27.95 18.37
CA GLU A 191 23.02 27.09 17.22
C GLU A 191 22.51 27.75 15.93
N ARG A 192 23.34 27.75 14.89
CA ARG A 192 23.08 28.43 13.61
C ARG A 192 22.93 27.42 12.47
N GLU A 193 21.89 27.59 11.65
CA GLU A 193 21.72 26.78 10.44
C GLU A 193 22.76 27.15 9.38
N ILE A 194 23.42 26.13 8.82
CA ILE A 194 24.35 26.28 7.70
C ILE A 194 23.84 25.47 6.52
N LYS A 195 23.82 26.10 5.33
CA LYS A 195 23.60 25.42 4.07
C LYS A 195 24.94 25.08 3.44
N GLU A 196 25.46 23.90 3.75
CA GLU A 196 26.69 23.41 3.09
C GLU A 196 26.37 22.96 1.67
N ASN A 197 26.80 23.73 0.67
CA ASN A 197 26.75 23.33 -0.74
C ASN A 197 28.07 22.73 -1.24
N ILE A 198 29.08 22.54 -0.37
CA ILE A 198 30.43 22.15 -0.78
C ILE A 198 31.06 21.31 0.35
N VAL A 199 31.48 20.08 0.03
CA VAL A 199 32.36 19.28 0.89
C VAL A 199 33.78 19.85 0.74
N ALA A 200 34.23 20.65 1.70
CA ALA A 200 35.62 21.06 1.78
C ALA A 200 36.42 19.97 2.52
N ALA A 201 37.28 19.26 1.80
CA ALA A 201 38.24 18.35 2.41
C ALA A 201 39.52 19.13 2.75
N VAL A 202 39.92 19.13 4.02
CA VAL A 202 41.25 19.59 4.45
C VAL A 202 42.19 18.39 4.40
N ASP A 203 43.32 18.55 3.72
CA ASP A 203 44.37 17.54 3.58
C ASP A 203 45.42 17.74 4.69
N ASP A 204 45.17 17.18 5.88
CA ASP A 204 46.04 17.34 7.07
C ASP A 204 47.33 16.50 7.02
N LEU A 205 47.88 16.23 5.83
CA LEU A 205 49.11 15.44 5.68
C LEU A 205 50.32 16.22 5.18
N ASP A 206 50.23 17.53 5.00
CA ASP A 206 51.41 18.33 4.71
C ASP A 206 51.31 19.71 5.36
N ASP A 207 52.33 20.11 6.11
CA ASP A 207 52.50 21.44 6.73
C ASP A 207 52.80 22.52 5.67
N THR A 208 52.19 22.38 4.49
CA THR A 208 52.27 23.32 3.38
C THR A 208 50.86 23.83 3.10
N LYS A 209 50.64 25.11 3.45
CA LYS A 209 49.39 25.87 3.31
C LYS A 209 48.89 25.96 1.87
N ASN A 210 48.43 24.86 1.28
CA ASN A 210 47.86 24.83 -0.06
C ASN A 210 46.37 24.45 0.01
N TYR A 211 45.51 25.46 -0.06
CA TYR A 211 44.08 25.30 -0.25
C TYR A 211 43.80 25.03 -1.74
N LEU A 212 43.36 23.83 -2.09
CA LEU A 212 42.90 23.49 -3.44
C LEU A 212 41.37 23.48 -3.47
N ALA A 213 40.76 24.44 -4.18
CA ALA A 213 39.36 24.40 -4.57
C ALA A 213 39.25 23.81 -5.98
N SER A 214 38.46 22.74 -6.16
CA SER A 214 38.17 22.16 -7.48
C SER A 214 36.68 22.27 -7.79
N ALA A 215 36.35 22.68 -9.01
CA ALA A 215 34.98 22.75 -9.52
C ALA A 215 34.50 21.41 -10.13
N ASP A 216 35.39 20.45 -10.36
CA ASP A 216 35.07 19.18 -11.05
C ASP A 216 34.95 17.98 -10.09
N ASN A 217 33.86 17.23 -10.29
CA ASN A 217 33.31 16.19 -9.42
C ASN A 217 34.04 14.82 -9.48
N THR A 218 35.37 14.81 -9.63
CA THR A 218 36.15 13.56 -9.67
C THR A 218 36.99 13.39 -8.40
N LEU A 219 36.40 12.76 -7.38
CA LEU A 219 37.11 12.36 -6.16
C LEU A 219 38.06 11.19 -6.47
N LYS A 220 39.37 11.36 -6.24
CA LYS A 220 40.29 10.23 -6.06
C LYS A 220 40.06 9.64 -4.67
N ILE A 221 39.69 8.37 -4.63
CA ILE A 221 39.47 7.60 -3.39
C ILE A 221 40.81 7.45 -2.66
N LYS A 222 40.94 8.06 -1.46
CA LYS A 222 42.02 7.74 -0.52
C LYS A 222 41.81 6.32 0.04
N LYS A 223 42.90 5.55 0.14
CA LYS A 223 42.97 4.34 0.97
C LYS A 223 43.42 4.76 2.37
N TYR A 224 42.56 4.58 3.38
CA TYR A 224 42.86 4.96 4.76
C TYR A 224 43.44 3.81 5.59
N ARG A 225 44.30 4.17 6.55
CA ARG A 225 44.81 3.31 7.63
C ARG A 225 43.72 3.17 8.69
N ASN A 226 43.38 1.93 9.06
CA ASN A 226 42.58 1.66 10.26
C ASN A 226 43.43 1.92 11.51
N THR A 227 43.16 3.02 12.21
CA THR A 227 43.46 3.15 13.64
C THR A 227 42.20 2.84 14.44
N THR A 228 42.34 2.27 15.63
CA THR A 228 41.26 1.64 16.41
C THR A 228 40.31 2.62 17.13
N THR A 229 40.48 3.93 16.98
CA THR A 229 39.77 4.94 17.80
C THR A 229 39.23 6.16 17.06
N GLU A 230 39.53 6.34 15.77
CA GLU A 230 39.08 7.52 15.00
C GLU A 230 38.17 7.07 13.85
N GLU A 231 36.88 7.45 13.89
CA GLU A 231 35.95 7.23 12.79
C GLU A 231 36.15 8.31 11.71
N ASP A 232 36.23 7.93 10.44
CA ASP A 232 36.38 8.86 9.32
C ASP A 232 35.08 9.64 9.07
N LEU A 233 35.05 10.92 9.49
CA LEU A 233 33.90 11.81 9.32
C LEU A 233 33.48 11.95 7.85
N ASP A 234 34.45 12.06 6.94
CA ASP A 234 34.17 12.29 5.51
C ASP A 234 33.51 11.04 4.91
N ALA A 235 33.95 9.85 5.31
CA ALA A 235 33.32 8.59 4.92
C ALA A 235 31.89 8.48 5.49
N SER A 236 31.69 8.79 6.77
CA SER A 236 30.38 8.75 7.43
C SER A 236 29.37 9.73 6.82
N LEU A 237 29.81 10.95 6.48
CA LEU A 237 28.99 11.93 5.77
C LEU A 237 28.69 11.45 4.34
N SER A 238 29.68 10.90 3.62
CA SER A 238 29.47 10.34 2.27
C SER A 238 28.45 9.20 2.29
N ASP A 239 28.52 8.29 3.26
CA ASP A 239 27.57 7.20 3.46
C ASP A 239 26.15 7.73 3.76
N ALA A 240 26.06 8.72 4.66
CA ALA A 240 24.78 9.36 4.98
C ALA A 240 24.18 10.07 3.75
N HIS A 241 24.96 10.83 2.98
CA HIS A 241 24.49 11.47 1.75
C HIS A 241 24.08 10.48 0.64
N LYS A 242 24.65 9.28 0.61
CA LYS A 242 24.19 8.20 -0.28
C LYS A 242 22.86 7.63 0.19
N THR A 243 22.68 7.50 1.50
CA THR A 243 21.52 6.85 2.12
C THR A 243 20.29 7.75 2.25
N TYR A 244 20.47 9.07 2.43
CA TYR A 244 19.39 10.01 2.73
C TYR A 244 19.27 11.14 1.68
N HIS A 245 18.04 11.61 1.44
CA HIS A 245 17.75 12.73 0.53
C HIS A 245 18.00 14.09 1.18
N ASN A 246 17.73 14.22 2.48
CA ASN A 246 17.74 15.51 3.17
C ASN A 246 18.67 15.48 4.39
N VAL A 247 19.26 16.64 4.69
CA VAL A 247 20.10 16.88 5.85
C VAL A 247 19.79 18.26 6.43
N SER A 248 19.74 18.35 7.75
CA SER A 248 19.80 19.60 8.49
C SER A 248 21.17 19.72 9.13
N VAL A 249 21.82 20.88 9.00
CA VAL A 249 23.16 21.13 9.56
C VAL A 249 23.10 22.36 10.46
N LEU A 250 23.42 22.16 11.74
CA LEU A 250 23.54 23.23 12.72
C LEU A 250 24.98 23.32 13.22
N GLU A 251 25.49 24.54 13.36
CA GLU A 251 26.78 24.83 13.96
C GLU A 251 26.58 25.47 15.33
N PHE A 252 27.36 25.04 16.30
CA PHE A 252 27.38 25.60 17.65
C PHE A 252 28.78 26.11 17.99
N ASP A 253 28.82 27.18 18.77
CA ASP A 253 30.06 27.85 19.18
C ASP A 253 30.12 27.95 20.70
N ASP A 254 31.34 27.94 21.23
CA ASP A 254 31.66 28.26 22.62
C ASP A 254 30.90 27.46 23.70
N VAL A 255 30.74 26.14 23.51
CA VAL A 255 30.05 25.26 24.48
C VAL A 255 30.99 24.86 25.61
N ASN A 256 30.61 25.08 26.86
CA ASN A 256 31.47 24.79 28.01
C ASN A 256 31.60 23.28 28.29
N PRO A 257 32.70 22.83 28.91
CA PRO A 257 32.86 21.45 29.36
C PRO A 257 31.70 20.97 30.24
N GLY A 258 31.12 19.82 29.89
CA GLY A 258 30.01 19.19 30.60
C GLY A 258 28.62 19.78 30.29
N GLU A 259 28.54 20.87 29.53
CA GLU A 259 27.28 21.53 29.19
C GLU A 259 26.48 20.70 28.16
N THR A 260 25.19 20.54 28.42
CA THR A 260 24.26 19.77 27.57
C THR A 260 23.22 20.69 26.96
N HIS A 261 22.98 20.55 25.66
CA HIS A 261 22.00 21.33 24.91
C HIS A 261 21.05 20.42 24.13
N ASN A 262 19.84 20.93 23.88
CA ASN A 262 18.81 20.22 23.13
C ASN A 262 18.28 21.09 21.98
N VAL A 263 18.23 20.51 20.79
CA VAL A 263 17.60 21.08 19.61
C VAL A 263 16.29 20.35 19.32
N PHE A 264 15.23 21.09 19.02
CA PHE A 264 13.91 20.53 18.77
C PHE A 264 13.53 20.63 17.31
N TYR A 265 13.34 19.49 16.64
CA TYR A 265 12.88 19.41 15.27
C TYR A 265 11.40 19.02 15.22
N THR A 266 10.61 19.74 14.44
CA THR A 266 9.21 19.39 14.17
C THR A 266 9.08 18.89 12.74
N PHE A 267 8.76 17.60 12.61
CA PHE A 267 8.54 16.96 11.33
C PHE A 267 7.06 16.70 11.10
N LYS A 268 6.60 16.91 9.88
CA LYS A 268 5.30 16.47 9.40
C LYS A 268 5.48 15.29 8.48
N THR A 269 4.73 14.22 8.72
CA THR A 269 4.77 13.02 7.88
C THR A 269 3.96 13.21 6.61
N THR A 270 4.46 12.71 5.49
CA THR A 270 3.80 12.87 4.19
C THR A 270 2.63 11.88 4.01
N PRO A 271 1.63 12.19 3.17
CA PRO A 271 0.55 11.24 2.85
C PRO A 271 1.04 10.01 2.06
N GLU A 272 2.16 10.15 1.35
CA GLU A 272 2.78 9.13 0.50
C GLU A 272 3.61 8.11 1.29
N MET A 273 3.95 8.43 2.54
CA MET A 273 4.58 7.51 3.49
C MET A 273 3.75 6.22 3.53
N ILE A 274 4.35 5.13 3.04
CA ILE A 274 3.64 3.87 2.71
C ILE A 274 2.78 3.47 3.90
N LYS A 275 1.46 3.34 3.70
CA LYS A 275 0.50 2.85 4.71
C LYS A 275 0.70 1.36 5.05
N ASP A 276 1.84 0.78 4.69
CA ASP A 276 2.23 -0.56 5.11
C ASP A 276 2.79 -0.46 6.52
N THR A 277 1.97 -0.91 7.45
CA THR A 277 2.11 -0.76 8.91
C THR A 277 3.26 -1.57 9.53
N SER A 278 4.32 -1.83 8.76
CA SER A 278 5.47 -2.65 9.13
C SER A 278 6.81 -2.12 8.60
N ALA A 279 6.82 -1.02 7.85
CA ALA A 279 8.06 -0.41 7.39
C ALA A 279 8.71 0.39 8.53
N THR A 280 9.99 0.16 8.75
CA THR A 280 10.84 0.94 9.65
C THR A 280 11.51 2.04 8.85
N VAL A 281 11.46 3.26 9.36
CA VAL A 281 12.16 4.44 8.83
C VAL A 281 13.22 4.86 9.83
N THR A 282 14.34 5.35 9.33
CA THR A 282 15.47 5.75 10.15
C THR A 282 15.78 7.24 9.95
N MET A 283 16.24 7.89 11.02
CA MET A 283 16.91 9.19 10.96
C MET A 283 18.31 9.00 11.53
N ARG A 284 19.32 9.55 10.86
CA ARG A 284 20.71 9.46 11.32
C ARG A 284 21.19 10.82 11.79
N GLY A 285 21.58 10.91 13.05
CA GLY A 285 22.30 12.06 13.56
C GLY A 285 23.80 11.81 13.56
N ILE A 286 24.58 12.84 13.22
CA ILE A 286 26.04 12.86 13.35
C ILE A 286 26.42 14.11 14.14
N PHE A 287 27.06 13.91 15.29
CA PHE A 287 27.54 14.98 16.15
C PHE A 287 29.07 15.09 16.04
N VAL A 288 29.54 16.27 15.66
CA VAL A 288 30.96 16.63 15.58
C VAL A 288 31.25 17.58 16.74
N PRO A 289 31.86 17.11 17.85
CA PRO A 289 32.09 17.88 19.07
C PRO A 289 33.11 19.01 18.91
N ASN A 290 34.05 18.90 17.97
CA ASN A 290 35.09 19.90 17.75
C ASN A 290 35.40 20.08 16.25
N ARG A 291 35.57 21.32 15.78
CA ARG A 291 36.04 21.66 14.43
C ARG A 291 37.45 21.13 14.12
N SER A 292 38.31 21.00 15.14
CA SER A 292 39.73 20.62 14.96
C SER A 292 39.97 19.12 14.90
N PHE A 293 39.04 18.29 15.37
CA PHE A 293 39.18 16.84 15.39
C PHE A 293 37.99 16.20 14.65
N LYS A 294 38.27 15.29 13.71
CA LYS A 294 37.23 14.55 12.96
C LYS A 294 36.51 13.46 13.76
N ASN A 295 36.76 13.38 15.08
CA ASN A 295 36.01 12.52 15.97
C ASN A 295 34.54 12.93 15.88
N HIS A 296 33.66 11.97 15.65
CA HIS A 296 32.23 12.22 15.54
C HIS A 296 31.48 11.08 16.20
N LYS A 297 30.19 11.32 16.49
CA LYS A 297 29.32 10.34 17.11
C LYS A 297 28.10 10.15 16.24
N ILE A 298 27.80 8.91 15.92
CA ILE A 298 26.65 8.55 15.09
C ILE A 298 25.56 7.95 15.97
N LYS A 299 24.33 8.41 15.79
CA LYS A 299 23.15 7.80 16.41
C LYS A 299 22.06 7.65 15.36
N ASN A 300 21.50 6.45 15.24
CA ASN A 300 20.34 6.20 14.38
C ASN A 300 19.09 6.12 15.26
N LEU A 301 18.08 6.93 14.92
CA LEU A 301 16.74 6.84 15.47
C LEU A 301 15.90 5.97 14.54
N GLU A 302 15.58 4.76 15.00
CA GLU A 302 14.67 3.87 14.29
C GLU A 302 13.21 4.11 14.71
N MET A 303 12.33 4.15 13.73
CA MET A 303 10.91 4.43 13.95
C MET A 303 10.06 3.51 13.08
N GLU A 304 8.94 3.06 13.62
CA GLU A 304 8.01 2.26 12.83
C GLU A 304 6.84 3.12 12.35
N ILE A 305 6.45 2.98 11.09
CA ILE A 305 5.26 3.65 10.57
C ILE A 305 4.02 2.98 11.17
N VAL A 306 3.29 3.73 12.00
CA VAL A 306 2.09 3.25 12.68
C VAL A 306 0.83 3.93 12.15
N THR A 307 -0.32 3.31 12.40
CA THR A 307 -1.65 3.88 12.07
C THR A 307 -2.33 4.50 13.28
N SER A 308 -1.80 4.19 14.46
CA SER A 308 -2.31 4.56 15.78
C SER A 308 -1.15 4.41 16.77
N HIS A 309 -1.07 5.30 17.76
CA HIS A 309 -0.09 5.21 18.86
C HIS A 309 -0.44 4.14 19.89
N ASP A 310 -1.45 3.31 19.61
CA ASP A 310 -1.82 2.17 20.45
C ASP A 310 -0.67 1.13 20.47
N PRO A 311 -0.03 0.91 21.64
CA PRO A 311 1.04 -0.07 21.77
C PRO A 311 0.53 -1.53 21.75
N ASN A 312 -0.76 -1.74 22.01
CA ASN A 312 -1.43 -3.05 21.99
C ASN A 312 -2.06 -3.29 20.61
N LYS A 313 -1.28 -3.81 19.67
CA LYS A 313 -1.68 -3.90 18.26
C LYS A 313 -1.43 -5.25 17.64
N MET A 314 -2.37 -5.75 16.84
CA MET A 314 -2.20 -6.89 15.96
C MET A 314 -2.05 -6.43 14.50
N GLY A 315 -0.99 -6.89 13.83
CA GLY A 315 -0.71 -6.62 12.43
C GLY A 315 -0.46 -7.88 11.61
N SER A 316 -0.67 -7.80 10.29
CA SER A 316 -0.31 -8.85 9.35
C SER A 316 0.31 -8.25 8.09
N ASN A 317 1.32 -8.91 7.52
CA ASN A 317 1.93 -8.48 6.25
C ASN A 317 1.07 -8.80 5.00
N GLY A 318 -0.11 -9.40 5.20
CA GLY A 318 -1.01 -9.84 4.15
C GLY A 318 -2.15 -8.87 3.82
N SER A 319 -1.91 -7.55 3.82
CA SER A 319 -2.99 -6.57 3.62
C SER A 319 -3.74 -6.77 2.29
N LEU A 320 -3.01 -7.08 1.22
CA LEU A 320 -3.55 -7.34 -0.12
C LEU A 320 -2.78 -8.48 -0.82
N ILE A 321 -3.41 -9.65 -0.98
CA ILE A 321 -2.75 -10.84 -1.56
C ILE A 321 -3.46 -11.28 -2.84
N ASN A 322 -2.68 -11.57 -3.88
CA ASN A 322 -3.18 -12.20 -5.10
C ASN A 322 -3.59 -13.66 -4.82
N TYR A 323 -4.87 -13.97 -5.00
CA TYR A 323 -5.43 -15.29 -4.73
C TYR A 323 -4.83 -16.42 -5.58
N ARG A 324 -4.24 -16.14 -6.75
CA ARG A 324 -3.59 -17.17 -7.58
C ARG A 324 -2.28 -17.67 -6.98
N LEU A 325 -1.53 -16.79 -6.33
CA LEU A 325 -0.20 -17.09 -5.77
C LEU A 325 -0.24 -17.28 -4.25
N VAL A 326 -1.42 -17.18 -3.64
CA VAL A 326 -1.63 -17.22 -2.18
C VAL A 326 -1.12 -18.51 -1.54
N ARG A 327 -1.28 -19.66 -2.23
CA ARG A 327 -0.88 -20.99 -1.71
C ARG A 327 0.64 -21.11 -1.48
N PHE A 328 1.45 -20.31 -2.18
CA PHE A 328 2.91 -20.29 -2.03
C PHE A 328 3.39 -19.25 -1.02
N LYS A 329 2.50 -18.40 -0.50
CA LYS A 329 2.85 -17.33 0.42
C LYS A 329 2.62 -17.74 1.86
N ARG A 330 3.50 -17.25 2.74
CA ARG A 330 3.40 -17.38 4.19
C ARG A 330 3.03 -16.02 4.76
N VAL A 331 1.92 -15.94 5.47
CA VAL A 331 1.49 -14.70 6.13
C VAL A 331 2.22 -14.61 7.47
N LYS A 332 2.78 -13.44 7.75
CA LYS A 332 3.43 -13.10 9.02
C LYS A 332 2.50 -12.22 9.82
N PHE A 333 2.32 -12.57 11.08
CA PHE A 333 1.53 -11.86 12.08
C PHE A 333 2.46 -11.34 13.17
N LYS A 334 2.16 -10.14 13.67
CA LYS A 334 2.86 -9.53 14.81
C LYS A 334 1.81 -8.99 15.77
N THR A 335 1.80 -9.51 16.99
CA THR A 335 1.01 -8.97 18.10
C THR A 335 1.96 -8.25 19.04
N ARG A 336 1.66 -6.99 19.36
CA ARG A 336 2.39 -6.17 20.33
C ARG A 336 1.53 -5.96 21.56
N PHE A 337 2.20 -5.79 22.69
CA PHE A 337 1.56 -5.48 23.95
C PHE A 337 2.48 -4.58 24.79
N GLN A 338 1.89 -3.84 25.73
CA GLN A 338 2.63 -3.01 26.69
C GLN A 338 2.01 -3.15 28.09
N ASN A 339 2.86 -3.34 29.10
CA ASN A 339 2.42 -3.34 30.49
C ASN A 339 2.33 -1.90 31.00
N ASN A 340 1.11 -1.46 31.32
CA ASN A 340 0.85 -0.13 31.89
C ASN A 340 0.56 -0.15 33.39
N GLY A 341 0.83 -1.25 34.09
CA GLY A 341 0.62 -1.32 35.53
C GLY A 341 1.67 -0.55 36.34
N GLU A 342 1.38 -0.36 37.63
CA GLU A 342 2.32 0.18 38.62
C GLU A 342 3.43 -0.81 39.01
N GLY A 343 3.32 -2.07 38.59
CA GLY A 343 4.26 -3.15 38.89
C GLY A 343 4.57 -4.05 37.68
N PRO A 344 5.60 -4.91 37.81
CA PRO A 344 6.03 -5.78 36.73
C PRO A 344 5.06 -6.95 36.50
N ALA A 345 4.85 -7.32 35.25
CA ALA A 345 4.04 -8.48 34.87
C ALA A 345 4.89 -9.76 34.83
N ARG A 346 4.39 -10.84 35.43
CA ARG A 346 5.09 -12.15 35.50
C ARG A 346 4.54 -13.19 34.53
N MET A 347 3.27 -13.06 34.19
CA MET A 347 2.58 -13.87 33.19
C MET A 347 1.89 -12.96 32.18
N ILE A 348 2.03 -13.29 30.90
CA ILE A 348 1.29 -12.62 29.81
C ILE A 348 0.67 -13.68 28.93
N ARG A 349 -0.66 -13.66 28.78
CA ARG A 349 -1.41 -14.57 27.92
C ARG A 349 -2.02 -13.82 26.74
N LEU A 350 -1.70 -14.25 25.53
CA LEU A 350 -2.21 -13.71 24.27
C LEU A 350 -3.15 -14.73 23.63
N GLU A 351 -4.44 -14.45 23.62
CA GLU A 351 -5.44 -15.29 22.96
C GLU A 351 -5.74 -14.73 21.58
N THR A 352 -5.18 -15.34 20.54
CA THR A 352 -5.24 -14.79 19.18
C THR A 352 -6.19 -15.57 18.28
N ASP A 353 -7.14 -14.87 17.66
CA ASP A 353 -8.12 -15.42 16.73
C ASP A 353 -7.46 -15.82 15.40
N ILE A 354 -7.66 -17.08 15.00
CA ILE A 354 -7.12 -17.65 13.76
C ILE A 354 -8.25 -18.10 12.84
N PRO A 355 -8.42 -17.43 11.68
CA PRO A 355 -9.35 -17.83 10.64
C PRO A 355 -9.07 -19.26 10.14
N ASP A 356 -10.14 -19.99 9.84
CA ASP A 356 -10.10 -21.40 9.40
C ASP A 356 -9.31 -21.65 8.11
N MET A 357 -8.99 -20.60 7.36
CA MET A 357 -8.23 -20.70 6.11
C MET A 357 -6.72 -20.83 6.29
N PHE A 358 -6.19 -20.61 7.49
CA PHE A 358 -4.77 -20.84 7.76
C PHE A 358 -4.52 -22.27 8.21
N ASP A 359 -3.47 -22.86 7.67
CA ASP A 359 -3.02 -24.18 8.11
C ASP A 359 -2.19 -24.05 9.38
N LYS A 360 -2.79 -24.46 10.49
CA LYS A 360 -2.15 -24.41 11.82
C LYS A 360 -1.01 -25.41 11.95
N LYS A 361 -0.95 -26.45 11.11
CA LYS A 361 0.20 -27.38 11.09
C LYS A 361 1.47 -26.68 10.61
N THR A 362 1.32 -25.61 9.83
CA THR A 362 2.44 -24.81 9.30
C THR A 362 2.83 -23.63 10.20
N PHE A 363 2.26 -23.59 11.41
CA PHE A 363 2.57 -22.57 12.40
C PHE A 363 4.05 -22.61 12.78
N GLN A 364 4.67 -21.44 12.79
CA GLN A 364 6.04 -21.25 13.26
C GLN A 364 6.17 -19.89 13.95
N ILE A 365 6.94 -19.86 15.03
CA ILE A 365 7.32 -18.63 15.73
C ILE A 365 8.55 -18.05 15.03
N GLU A 366 8.49 -16.76 14.71
CA GLU A 366 9.57 -16.04 14.01
C GLU A 366 10.40 -15.19 14.98
N GLY A 367 9.81 -14.77 16.10
CA GLY A 367 10.50 -14.00 17.13
C GLY A 367 9.55 -13.54 18.23
N MET A 368 10.09 -13.22 19.40
CA MET A 368 9.31 -12.76 20.54
C MET A 368 10.14 -11.85 21.42
N TYR A 369 9.48 -10.98 22.17
CA TYR A 369 10.09 -10.22 23.26
C TYR A 369 9.08 -10.14 24.43
N PRO A 370 9.49 -10.41 25.69
CA PRO A 370 10.85 -10.78 26.14
C PRO A 370 11.34 -12.10 25.52
N GLU A 371 12.63 -12.16 25.19
CA GLU A 371 13.22 -13.36 24.59
C GLU A 371 13.25 -14.50 25.63
N CYS A 372 12.63 -15.63 25.30
CA CYS A 372 12.62 -16.81 26.15
C CYS A 372 12.47 -18.09 25.33
N PRO A 373 12.96 -19.24 25.85
CA PRO A 373 12.80 -20.54 25.21
C PRO A 373 11.33 -21.01 25.22
N ILE A 374 11.00 -21.98 24.36
CA ILE A 374 9.68 -22.64 24.36
C ILE A 374 9.58 -23.54 25.60
N CYS A 375 8.44 -23.52 26.30
CA CYS A 375 8.27 -24.29 27.53
C CYS A 375 8.39 -25.82 27.31
N PRO A 376 8.98 -26.56 28.26
CA PRO A 376 8.99 -28.02 28.24
C PRO A 376 7.56 -28.57 28.31
N LYS A 377 7.31 -29.70 27.63
CA LYS A 377 5.97 -30.32 27.61
C LYS A 377 5.80 -31.23 28.82
N GLY A 378 4.76 -31.00 29.61
CA GLY A 378 4.35 -31.88 30.71
C GLY A 378 4.91 -31.54 32.09
N GLU A 379 5.67 -30.45 32.22
CA GLU A 379 6.25 -29.98 33.49
C GLU A 379 5.86 -28.52 33.78
N GLU A 380 5.80 -28.14 35.05
CA GLU A 380 5.68 -26.72 35.41
C GLU A 380 7.02 -26.02 35.20
N PRO A 381 7.07 -24.99 34.34
CA PRO A 381 8.33 -24.32 34.06
C PRO A 381 8.76 -23.50 35.27
N THR A 382 10.01 -23.69 35.69
CA THR A 382 10.68 -22.89 36.73
C THR A 382 11.46 -21.71 36.14
N VAL A 383 11.73 -21.75 34.84
CA VAL A 383 12.42 -20.71 34.06
C VAL A 383 11.44 -19.92 33.20
N SER A 384 11.87 -18.74 32.74
CA SER A 384 11.12 -17.94 31.77
C SER A 384 10.92 -18.71 30.47
N CYS A 385 9.68 -18.89 30.03
CA CYS A 385 9.41 -19.59 28.79
C CYS A 385 8.09 -19.17 28.13
N LEU A 386 7.95 -19.49 26.85
CA LEU A 386 6.73 -19.30 26.07
C LEU A 386 6.00 -20.63 25.86
N ASP A 387 4.78 -20.72 26.37
CA ASP A 387 3.85 -21.83 26.15
C ASP A 387 2.91 -21.51 24.99
N THR A 388 2.68 -22.45 24.08
CA THR A 388 1.83 -22.25 22.90
C THR A 388 0.78 -23.35 22.80
N ILE A 389 -0.49 -22.98 22.94
CA ILE A 389 -1.63 -23.90 22.86
C ILE A 389 -2.45 -23.57 21.61
N ILE A 390 -2.54 -24.53 20.69
CA ILE A 390 -3.29 -24.38 19.44
C ILE A 390 -4.70 -24.96 19.62
N LYS A 391 -5.73 -24.09 19.55
CA LYS A 391 -7.14 -24.48 19.61
C LYS A 391 -7.81 -24.46 18.22
N GLN A 392 -9.09 -24.83 18.19
CA GLN A 392 -9.89 -24.86 16.95
C GLN A 392 -10.10 -23.50 16.28
N LYS A 393 -10.16 -22.39 17.02
CA LYS A 393 -10.33 -21.04 16.42
C LYS A 393 -9.29 -20.02 16.88
N GLN A 394 -8.37 -20.43 17.76
CA GLN A 394 -7.45 -19.52 18.44
C GLN A 394 -6.09 -20.20 18.67
N ILE A 395 -5.04 -19.39 18.79
CA ILE A 395 -3.76 -19.81 19.37
C ILE A 395 -3.52 -18.98 20.63
N PHE A 396 -3.15 -19.66 21.71
CA PHE A 396 -2.80 -19.03 22.97
C PHE A 396 -1.28 -19.03 23.11
N PHE A 397 -0.71 -17.85 23.33
CA PHE A 397 0.70 -17.68 23.68
C PHE A 397 0.77 -17.24 25.13
N THR A 398 1.40 -18.02 26.00
CA THR A 398 1.51 -17.70 27.43
C THR A 398 2.97 -17.58 27.81
N PHE A 399 3.44 -16.37 28.02
CA PHE A 399 4.71 -16.12 28.68
C PHE A 399 4.56 -16.43 30.16
N LYS A 400 5.43 -17.31 30.68
CA LYS A 400 5.48 -17.69 32.10
C LYS A 400 6.80 -17.25 32.71
N ASN A 401 6.76 -16.84 33.98
CA ASN A 401 7.92 -16.43 34.78
C ASN A 401 8.79 -15.30 34.18
N ILE A 402 8.20 -14.42 33.38
CA ILE A 402 8.93 -13.30 32.79
C ILE A 402 9.00 -12.11 33.76
N TYR A 403 9.81 -11.12 33.43
CA TYR A 403 9.80 -9.82 34.08
C TYR A 403 9.61 -8.75 33.01
N LEU A 404 8.40 -8.20 32.93
CA LEU A 404 8.11 -7.06 32.07
C LEU A 404 7.73 -5.85 32.95
N PRO A 405 8.59 -4.81 33.06
CA PRO A 405 8.31 -3.68 33.93
C PRO A 405 7.03 -2.95 33.51
N GLY A 406 6.36 -2.34 34.48
CA GLY A 406 5.17 -1.53 34.25
C GLY A 406 5.54 -0.09 33.88
N SER A 407 4.81 0.54 32.96
CA SER A 407 5.10 1.92 32.54
C SER A 407 4.82 2.99 33.59
N GLU A 408 4.08 2.64 34.65
CA GLU A 408 3.82 3.50 35.81
C GLU A 408 4.69 3.14 37.03
N GLN A 409 5.58 2.14 36.90
CA GLN A 409 6.48 1.71 37.96
C GLN A 409 7.55 2.78 38.25
N LYS A 410 7.84 3.00 39.54
CA LYS A 410 8.92 3.89 39.98
C LYS A 410 10.28 3.38 39.45
N ASN A 411 11.09 4.27 38.88
CA ASN A 411 12.42 4.03 38.29
C ASN A 411 12.45 3.41 36.87
N VAL A 412 11.33 3.39 36.14
CA VAL A 412 11.34 3.03 34.70
C VAL A 412 11.58 4.29 33.86
N HIS A 413 12.83 4.52 33.46
CA HIS A 413 13.21 5.67 32.63
C HIS A 413 12.92 5.43 31.13
N GLU A 414 13.04 4.18 30.69
CA GLU A 414 12.79 3.77 29.31
C GLU A 414 11.44 3.07 29.17
N LYS A 415 10.45 3.79 28.63
CA LYS A 415 9.10 3.23 28.43
C LYS A 415 9.07 2.07 27.42
N ASP A 416 10.04 2.00 26.52
CA ASP A 416 10.07 0.93 25.50
C ASP A 416 10.40 -0.43 26.10
N SER A 417 11.11 -0.49 27.24
CA SER A 417 11.36 -1.74 27.98
C SER A 417 10.09 -2.36 28.58
N THR A 418 8.98 -1.63 28.60
CA THR A 418 7.66 -2.10 29.08
C THR A 418 6.82 -2.76 27.98
N LYS A 419 7.33 -2.75 26.74
CA LYS A 419 6.66 -3.31 25.56
C LYS A 419 7.15 -4.71 25.27
N GLY A 420 6.28 -5.52 24.66
CA GLY A 420 6.55 -6.87 24.21
C GLY A 420 5.88 -7.20 22.89
N PHE A 421 6.31 -8.29 22.26
CA PHE A 421 5.68 -8.76 21.04
C PHE A 421 5.81 -10.27 20.84
N VAL A 422 4.92 -10.83 20.04
CA VAL A 422 5.05 -12.16 19.45
C VAL A 422 4.88 -12.05 17.94
N ARG A 423 5.87 -12.56 17.20
CA ARG A 423 5.85 -12.70 15.74
C ARG A 423 5.74 -14.17 15.39
N TYR A 424 4.74 -14.50 14.60
CA TYR A 424 4.50 -15.86 14.14
C TYR A 424 3.96 -15.84 12.72
N SER A 425 3.94 -17.00 12.08
CA SER A 425 3.62 -17.06 10.67
C SER A 425 3.06 -18.43 10.28
N MET A 426 2.20 -18.43 9.25
CA MET A 426 1.42 -19.59 8.79
C MET A 426 1.19 -19.55 7.28
N LYS A 427 1.01 -20.72 6.67
CA LYS A 427 0.54 -20.88 5.28
C LYS A 427 -0.98 -20.99 5.24
N PHE A 428 -1.55 -20.82 4.05
CA PHE A 428 -2.96 -21.09 3.82
C PHE A 428 -3.21 -22.59 3.65
N ASN A 429 -4.41 -23.04 4.03
CA ASN A 429 -4.90 -24.38 3.70
C ASN A 429 -4.97 -24.55 2.18
N GLU A 430 -4.93 -25.80 1.72
CA GLU A 430 -5.04 -26.09 0.28
C GLU A 430 -6.38 -25.60 -0.27
N ASP A 431 -7.48 -25.87 0.42
CA ASP A 431 -8.82 -25.42 0.04
C ASP A 431 -9.42 -24.46 1.06
N PHE A 432 -9.62 -23.21 0.61
CA PHE A 432 -10.31 -22.18 1.39
C PHE A 432 -11.08 -21.22 0.47
N HIS A 433 -12.16 -20.68 1.02
CA HIS A 433 -12.97 -19.68 0.33
C HIS A 433 -12.28 -18.33 0.31
N LYS A 434 -12.40 -17.61 -0.81
CA LYS A 434 -11.86 -16.26 -1.00
C LYS A 434 -12.70 -15.23 -0.22
N VAL A 435 -12.54 -15.22 1.10
CA VAL A 435 -13.21 -14.29 2.03
C VAL A 435 -12.14 -13.50 2.75
N ASN A 436 -12.39 -12.20 3.00
CA ASN A 436 -11.49 -11.38 3.78
C ASN A 436 -11.41 -11.90 5.21
N THR A 437 -10.21 -12.03 5.75
CA THR A 437 -10.04 -12.46 7.14
C THR A 437 -10.14 -11.29 8.10
N ARG A 438 -10.48 -11.62 9.34
CA ARG A 438 -10.32 -10.75 10.49
C ARG A 438 -9.75 -11.57 11.63
N SER A 439 -8.63 -11.14 12.17
CA SER A 439 -7.99 -11.68 13.37
C SER A 439 -7.82 -10.57 14.38
N ARG A 440 -7.92 -10.90 15.66
CA ARG A 440 -7.63 -9.99 16.78
C ARG A 440 -6.99 -10.80 17.91
N THR A 441 -6.38 -10.13 18.87
CA THR A 441 -5.80 -10.76 20.05
C THR A 441 -6.37 -10.15 21.31
N ALA A 442 -6.70 -11.00 22.30
CA ALA A 442 -6.92 -10.58 23.68
C ALA A 442 -5.62 -10.76 24.47
N ILE A 443 -5.14 -9.70 25.12
CA ILE A 443 -3.91 -9.64 25.90
C ILE A 443 -4.28 -9.63 27.38
N ILE A 444 -3.78 -10.58 28.15
CA ILE A 444 -4.07 -10.72 29.57
C ILE A 444 -2.75 -10.64 30.33
N PHE A 445 -2.64 -9.68 31.25
CA PHE A 445 -1.50 -9.54 32.14
C PHE A 445 -1.86 -10.15 33.50
N ASP A 446 -1.14 -11.18 33.93
CA ASP A 446 -1.36 -11.91 35.17
C ASP A 446 -2.83 -12.31 35.38
N LYS A 447 -3.55 -11.60 36.26
CA LYS A 447 -4.97 -11.83 36.59
C LYS A 447 -5.89 -10.66 36.22
N ASN A 448 -5.42 -9.75 35.38
CA ASN A 448 -6.17 -8.57 34.94
C ASN A 448 -7.16 -8.90 33.82
N GLU A 449 -8.10 -8.00 33.59
CA GLU A 449 -9.05 -8.12 32.48
C GLU A 449 -8.35 -8.12 31.11
N PRO A 450 -8.89 -8.86 30.12
CA PRO A 450 -8.30 -8.93 28.79
C PRO A 450 -8.39 -7.59 28.05
N ILE A 451 -7.26 -7.14 27.53
CA ILE A 451 -7.14 -6.00 26.63
C ILE A 451 -7.30 -6.47 25.19
N ILE A 452 -8.28 -5.94 24.46
CA ILE A 452 -8.57 -6.36 23.09
C ILE A 452 -7.85 -5.46 22.08
N THR A 453 -7.12 -6.08 21.13
CA THR A 453 -6.44 -5.37 20.05
C THR A 453 -7.35 -5.07 18.85
N ASN A 454 -6.84 -4.29 17.90
CA ASN A 454 -7.48 -4.05 16.61
C ASN A 454 -7.65 -5.33 15.78
N TYR A 455 -8.54 -5.27 14.77
CA TYR A 455 -8.60 -6.32 13.75
C TYR A 455 -7.46 -6.20 12.73
N ALA A 456 -6.66 -7.25 12.60
CA ALA A 456 -5.80 -7.48 11.45
C ALA A 456 -6.62 -8.15 10.33
N THR A 457 -6.66 -7.55 9.14
CA THR A 457 -7.45 -8.07 8.02
C THR A 457 -6.59 -8.40 6.82
N THR A 458 -6.67 -9.62 6.30
CA THR A 458 -6.08 -10.03 5.03
C THR A 458 -7.14 -9.93 3.93
N ARG A 459 -6.86 -9.18 2.86
CA ARG A 459 -7.76 -9.03 1.71
C ARG A 459 -7.21 -9.74 0.48
N PHE A 460 -8.10 -10.27 -0.36
CA PHE A 460 -7.73 -11.00 -1.56
C PHE A 460 -8.07 -10.22 -2.83
N LEU A 461 -7.06 -9.90 -3.63
CA LEU A 461 -7.30 -9.52 -5.02
C LEU A 461 -7.60 -10.76 -5.85
N PRO A 462 -8.60 -10.70 -6.76
CA PRO A 462 -8.74 -11.71 -7.78
C PRO A 462 -7.47 -11.76 -8.62
N GLY A 463 -6.90 -12.96 -8.79
CA GLY A 463 -5.93 -13.18 -9.85
C GLY A 463 -6.61 -13.08 -11.22
N ILE A 464 -5.82 -12.99 -12.29
CA ILE A 464 -6.31 -13.09 -13.67
C ILE A 464 -6.28 -14.55 -14.09
N SER A 465 -7.40 -15.03 -14.64
CA SER A 465 -7.53 -16.30 -15.35
C SER A 465 -7.63 -16.02 -16.84
N ILE A 466 -6.77 -16.69 -17.60
CA ILE A 466 -6.78 -16.67 -19.06
C ILE A 466 -7.39 -17.99 -19.48
N GLY A 467 -8.25 -18.00 -20.49
CA GLY A 467 -8.80 -19.23 -21.02
C GLY A 467 -8.75 -19.29 -22.54
N VAL A 468 -8.78 -20.51 -23.08
CA VAL A 468 -8.88 -20.77 -24.51
C VAL A 468 -10.28 -21.30 -24.81
N LYS A 469 -10.86 -20.83 -25.91
CA LYS A 469 -12.21 -21.17 -26.37
C LYS A 469 -12.15 -21.55 -27.84
N ALA A 470 -12.82 -22.63 -28.22
CA ALA A 470 -12.96 -23.03 -29.62
C ALA A 470 -14.33 -23.67 -29.85
N GLY A 471 -14.87 -23.50 -31.05
CA GLY A 471 -16.20 -24.00 -31.34
C GLY A 471 -16.70 -23.74 -32.74
N TYR A 472 -18.01 -23.89 -32.88
CA TYR A 472 -18.75 -23.78 -34.14
C TYR A 472 -19.92 -22.80 -33.98
N ASN A 473 -20.13 -21.94 -34.98
CA ASN A 473 -21.30 -21.07 -35.06
C ASN A 473 -22.31 -21.63 -36.07
N PHE A 474 -23.56 -21.75 -35.65
CA PHE A 474 -24.68 -22.23 -36.43
C PHE A 474 -25.62 -21.07 -36.77
N TYR A 475 -25.73 -20.75 -38.06
CA TYR A 475 -26.57 -19.68 -38.60
C TYR A 475 -27.83 -20.27 -39.25
N PRO A 476 -29.01 -20.22 -38.59
CA PRO A 476 -30.23 -20.86 -39.10
C PRO A 476 -30.80 -20.22 -40.37
N ASN A 477 -30.46 -18.95 -40.65
CA ASN A 477 -30.99 -18.19 -41.78
C ASN A 477 -30.08 -18.23 -43.02
N LEU A 478 -28.96 -18.96 -42.97
CA LEU A 478 -27.98 -19.01 -44.07
C LEU A 478 -27.85 -20.44 -44.61
N ASP A 479 -27.99 -20.57 -45.93
CA ASP A 479 -27.81 -21.83 -46.63
C ASP A 479 -26.32 -22.23 -46.71
N ASN A 480 -26.05 -23.52 -46.50
CA ASN A 480 -24.73 -24.13 -46.58
C ASN A 480 -23.64 -23.38 -45.77
N SER A 481 -24.02 -22.86 -44.59
CA SER A 481 -23.13 -22.06 -43.76
C SER A 481 -22.19 -22.94 -42.92
N THR A 482 -20.90 -22.64 -42.97
CA THR A 482 -19.87 -23.24 -42.12
C THR A 482 -19.12 -22.13 -41.40
N SER A 483 -19.05 -22.21 -40.07
CA SER A 483 -18.38 -21.20 -39.26
C SER A 483 -17.66 -21.79 -38.05
N TYR A 484 -16.33 -21.71 -38.06
CA TYR A 484 -15.48 -22.18 -36.96
C TYR A 484 -14.81 -21.00 -36.30
N PHE A 485 -14.56 -21.09 -34.99
CA PHE A 485 -13.87 -20.03 -34.30
C PHE A 485 -12.91 -20.54 -33.22
N VAL A 486 -11.91 -19.71 -32.96
CA VAL A 486 -10.96 -19.85 -31.85
C VAL A 486 -10.85 -18.52 -31.14
N GLY A 487 -10.66 -18.54 -29.83
CA GLY A 487 -10.60 -17.32 -29.04
C GLY A 487 -9.90 -17.47 -27.70
N ALA A 488 -9.53 -16.33 -27.16
CA ALA A 488 -8.98 -16.18 -25.82
C ALA A 488 -10.02 -15.49 -24.92
N THR A 489 -10.01 -15.84 -23.65
CA THR A 489 -10.88 -15.25 -22.63
C THR A 489 -10.05 -14.76 -21.46
N ILE A 490 -10.49 -13.67 -20.84
CA ILE A 490 -9.90 -13.13 -19.63
C ILE A 490 -11.00 -12.92 -18.58
N SER A 491 -10.78 -13.44 -17.38
CA SER A 491 -11.73 -13.33 -16.27
C SER A 491 -11.02 -13.42 -14.91
N PRO A 492 -11.67 -13.05 -13.80
CA PRO A 492 -11.11 -13.25 -12.47
C PRO A 492 -10.93 -14.75 -12.13
N PHE A 493 -9.79 -15.11 -11.56
CA PHE A 493 -9.40 -16.48 -11.20
C PHE A 493 -10.30 -17.09 -10.12
N LYS A 494 -10.78 -18.32 -10.37
CA LYS A 494 -11.75 -19.07 -9.54
C LYS A 494 -12.94 -18.23 -9.08
N SER A 495 -13.58 -17.52 -10.01
CA SER A 495 -14.76 -16.70 -9.71
C SER A 495 -15.90 -17.51 -9.09
N TYR A 496 -16.46 -17.01 -7.98
CA TYR A 496 -17.66 -17.55 -7.35
C TYR A 496 -18.81 -16.57 -7.51
N ARG A 497 -19.96 -17.04 -8.04
CA ARG A 497 -21.13 -16.23 -8.40
C ARG A 497 -20.83 -15.23 -9.53
N PHE A 498 -20.92 -13.92 -9.28
CA PHE A 498 -20.80 -12.86 -10.28
C PHE A 498 -19.36 -12.57 -10.67
N TYR A 499 -19.09 -12.46 -11.97
CA TYR A 499 -17.81 -11.99 -12.50
C TYR A 499 -17.93 -11.45 -13.92
N TRP A 500 -17.02 -10.56 -14.29
CA TRP A 500 -16.86 -10.08 -15.65
C TRP A 500 -15.96 -11.03 -16.45
N GLN A 501 -16.25 -11.17 -17.73
CA GLN A 501 -15.42 -11.90 -18.68
C GLN A 501 -15.35 -11.11 -19.98
N ALA A 502 -14.14 -10.87 -20.47
CA ALA A 502 -13.93 -10.37 -21.82
C ALA A 502 -13.37 -11.50 -22.69
N GLU A 503 -13.75 -11.51 -23.95
CA GLU A 503 -13.31 -12.51 -24.92
C GLU A 503 -12.78 -11.82 -26.16
N TRP A 504 -11.82 -12.45 -26.83
CA TRP A 504 -11.42 -12.11 -28.18
C TRP A 504 -11.52 -13.37 -29.03
N VAL A 505 -12.35 -13.34 -30.06
CA VAL A 505 -12.68 -14.49 -30.87
C VAL A 505 -12.39 -14.17 -32.33
N ASN A 506 -11.76 -15.11 -33.02
CA ASN A 506 -11.51 -15.07 -34.44
C ASN A 506 -12.33 -16.19 -35.09
N SER A 507 -13.23 -15.83 -36.01
CA SER A 507 -14.10 -16.79 -36.71
C SER A 507 -13.87 -16.77 -38.21
N LEU A 508 -13.82 -17.97 -38.80
CA LEU A 508 -13.78 -18.20 -40.24
C LEU A 508 -15.16 -18.63 -40.70
N ASN A 509 -15.79 -17.81 -41.53
CA ASN A 509 -17.14 -18.02 -42.04
C ASN A 509 -17.12 -18.30 -43.53
N LYS A 510 -17.97 -19.23 -43.97
CA LYS A 510 -18.27 -19.50 -45.37
C LYS A 510 -19.76 -19.77 -45.51
N TYR A 511 -20.45 -19.10 -46.42
CA TYR A 511 -21.88 -19.30 -46.65
C TYR A 511 -22.27 -18.92 -48.09
N ASP A 512 -23.34 -19.52 -48.58
CA ASP A 512 -23.91 -19.21 -49.88
C ASP A 512 -25.05 -18.17 -49.71
N SER A 513 -25.16 -17.25 -50.64
CA SER A 513 -26.26 -16.27 -50.68
C SER A 513 -27.33 -16.66 -51.69
N SER A 514 -28.53 -16.08 -51.55
CA SER A 514 -29.70 -16.45 -52.34
C SER A 514 -29.42 -16.45 -53.85
N VAL A 515 -29.76 -17.54 -54.53
CA VAL A 515 -29.60 -17.69 -55.98
C VAL A 515 -30.63 -16.80 -56.69
N ASN A 516 -30.16 -15.87 -57.51
CA ASN A 516 -31.01 -15.00 -58.32
C ASN A 516 -31.11 -15.53 -59.74
N VAL A 517 -32.33 -15.79 -60.20
CA VAL A 517 -32.62 -16.23 -61.58
C VAL A 517 -33.38 -15.10 -62.29
N VAL A 518 -32.82 -14.59 -63.38
CA VAL A 518 -33.41 -13.54 -64.20
C VAL A 518 -33.60 -14.09 -65.62
N ASP A 519 -34.82 -14.04 -66.12
CA ASP A 519 -35.17 -14.43 -67.48
C ASP A 519 -35.44 -13.17 -68.32
N GLU A 520 -34.74 -13.01 -69.44
CA GLU A 520 -34.88 -11.89 -70.38
C GLU A 520 -35.10 -12.42 -71.80
N THR A 521 -35.82 -11.68 -72.65
CA THR A 521 -35.95 -12.00 -74.08
C THR A 521 -35.04 -11.06 -74.87
N ILE A 522 -34.01 -11.61 -75.50
CA ILE A 522 -33.08 -10.90 -76.36
C ILE A 522 -33.43 -11.11 -77.84
N THR A 523 -33.20 -10.12 -78.69
CA THR A 523 -33.38 -10.24 -80.14
C THR A 523 -32.02 -10.29 -80.81
N ASN A 524 -31.74 -11.35 -81.56
CA ASN A 524 -30.46 -11.48 -82.27
C ASN A 524 -30.35 -10.50 -83.43
N ALA A 525 -29.13 -10.29 -83.94
CA ALA A 525 -28.86 -9.46 -85.13
C ALA A 525 -29.69 -9.83 -86.37
N ASN A 526 -30.22 -11.07 -86.42
CA ASN A 526 -31.09 -11.60 -87.48
C ASN A 526 -32.60 -11.44 -87.18
N GLY A 527 -32.99 -10.70 -86.14
CA GLY A 527 -34.40 -10.43 -85.80
C GLY A 527 -35.15 -11.55 -85.05
N VAL A 528 -34.48 -12.66 -84.73
CA VAL A 528 -35.08 -13.79 -84.00
C VAL A 528 -35.06 -13.51 -82.48
N LYS A 529 -36.22 -13.63 -81.84
CA LYS A 529 -36.36 -13.55 -80.37
C LYS A 529 -35.85 -14.84 -79.72
N GLN A 530 -35.04 -14.69 -78.68
CA GLN A 530 -34.46 -15.79 -77.92
C GLN A 530 -34.56 -15.48 -76.42
N ARG A 531 -34.87 -16.50 -75.62
CA ARG A 531 -34.88 -16.38 -74.16
C ARG A 531 -33.47 -16.58 -73.59
N GLN A 532 -33.08 -15.73 -72.65
CA GLN A 532 -31.83 -15.81 -71.91
C GLN A 532 -32.13 -15.94 -70.41
N ARG A 533 -31.70 -17.03 -69.79
CA ARG A 533 -31.76 -17.23 -68.34
C ARG A 533 -30.40 -16.95 -67.73
N THR A 534 -30.35 -15.98 -66.84
CA THR A 534 -29.18 -15.70 -66.00
C THR A 534 -29.41 -16.27 -64.61
N THR A 535 -28.65 -17.29 -64.23
CA THR A 535 -28.60 -17.80 -62.85
C THR A 535 -27.34 -17.27 -62.18
N THR A 536 -27.49 -16.50 -61.11
CA THR A 536 -26.39 -15.94 -60.33
C THR A 536 -26.33 -16.61 -58.97
N SER A 537 -25.23 -17.30 -58.69
CA SER A 537 -24.89 -17.83 -57.38
C SER A 537 -23.73 -17.04 -56.79
N THR A 538 -23.71 -16.88 -55.47
CA THR A 538 -22.71 -16.05 -54.78
C THR A 538 -22.27 -16.72 -53.50
N GLU A 539 -21.00 -17.13 -53.45
CA GLU A 539 -20.32 -17.71 -52.30
C GLU A 539 -19.59 -16.60 -51.55
N ASN A 540 -19.81 -16.49 -50.24
CA ASN A 540 -19.15 -15.51 -49.38
C ASN A 540 -18.23 -16.21 -48.38
N LYS A 541 -16.99 -15.72 -48.25
CA LYS A 541 -16.05 -16.11 -47.21
C LYS A 541 -15.67 -14.89 -46.40
N SER A 542 -15.61 -15.01 -45.08
CA SER A 542 -15.19 -13.90 -44.22
C SER A 542 -14.37 -14.35 -43.02
N VAL A 543 -13.46 -13.48 -42.60
CA VAL A 543 -12.71 -13.60 -41.34
C VAL A 543 -13.18 -12.48 -40.43
N ASN A 544 -13.77 -12.86 -39.29
CA ASN A 544 -14.34 -11.89 -38.37
C ASN A 544 -13.59 -11.89 -37.04
N TRP A 545 -13.42 -10.71 -36.46
CA TRP A 545 -13.00 -10.53 -35.09
C TRP A 545 -14.19 -10.13 -34.24
N GLU A 546 -14.40 -10.88 -33.18
CA GLU A 546 -15.46 -10.69 -32.21
C GLU A 546 -14.85 -10.30 -30.86
N VAL A 547 -15.38 -9.25 -30.22
CA VAL A 547 -15.02 -8.86 -28.85
C VAL A 547 -16.25 -8.88 -27.95
N PRO A 548 -16.61 -10.05 -27.40
CA PRO A 548 -17.62 -10.18 -26.36
C PRO A 548 -17.19 -9.63 -25.00
N VAL A 549 -18.07 -8.88 -24.34
CA VAL A 549 -17.95 -8.49 -22.93
C VAL A 549 -19.18 -8.99 -22.18
N LEU A 550 -18.96 -9.90 -21.23
CA LEU A 550 -20.00 -10.62 -20.52
C LEU A 550 -19.98 -10.33 -19.03
N ILE A 551 -21.18 -10.25 -18.45
CA ILE A 551 -21.41 -10.46 -17.02
C ILE A 551 -21.86 -11.92 -16.87
N ARG A 552 -21.13 -12.70 -16.08
CA ARG A 552 -21.42 -14.11 -15.82
C ARG A 552 -21.81 -14.32 -14.36
N TYR A 553 -22.66 -15.32 -14.13
CA TYR A 553 -23.08 -15.78 -12.82
C TYR A 553 -22.98 -17.31 -12.74
N ASN A 554 -22.09 -17.82 -11.89
CA ASN A 554 -21.99 -19.24 -11.58
C ASN A 554 -23.07 -19.61 -10.56
N ILE A 555 -24.09 -20.36 -10.98
CA ILE A 555 -25.17 -20.86 -10.11
C ILE A 555 -24.60 -21.85 -9.08
N ASN A 556 -23.73 -22.74 -9.55
CA ASN A 556 -22.98 -23.68 -8.73
C ASN A 556 -21.58 -23.90 -9.34
N ASN A 557 -20.88 -24.97 -8.95
CA ASN A 557 -19.55 -25.27 -9.50
C ASN A 557 -19.58 -25.77 -10.95
N TYR A 558 -20.75 -26.15 -11.44
CA TYR A 558 -20.93 -26.88 -12.69
C TYR A 558 -21.71 -26.13 -13.76
N ILE A 559 -22.51 -25.13 -13.38
CA ILE A 559 -23.42 -24.42 -14.27
C ILE A 559 -23.19 -22.92 -14.09
N GLY A 560 -22.97 -22.24 -15.21
CA GLY A 560 -22.84 -20.79 -15.29
C GLY A 560 -23.71 -20.21 -16.39
N ILE A 561 -24.33 -19.08 -16.10
CA ILE A 561 -25.09 -18.29 -17.08
C ILE A 561 -24.39 -16.95 -17.30
N GLY A 562 -24.62 -16.31 -18.43
CA GLY A 562 -24.06 -15.00 -18.72
C GLY A 562 -24.90 -14.24 -19.73
N ALA A 563 -24.78 -12.92 -19.67
CA ALA A 563 -25.32 -12.03 -20.68
C ALA A 563 -24.29 -10.94 -20.97
N GLY A 564 -24.29 -10.43 -22.19
CA GLY A 564 -23.28 -9.45 -22.58
C GLY A 564 -23.60 -8.77 -23.90
N PHE A 565 -22.65 -7.93 -24.30
CA PHE A 565 -22.64 -7.30 -25.60
C PHE A 565 -21.46 -7.85 -26.39
N GLN A 566 -21.60 -7.90 -27.71
CA GLN A 566 -20.50 -8.20 -28.60
C GLN A 566 -20.40 -7.16 -29.71
N THR A 567 -19.16 -6.91 -30.11
CA THR A 567 -18.83 -6.22 -31.35
C THR A 567 -18.20 -7.24 -32.29
N ASN A 568 -18.59 -7.22 -33.56
CA ASN A 568 -18.08 -8.09 -34.61
C ASN A 568 -17.61 -7.21 -35.78
N ILE A 569 -16.39 -7.42 -36.23
CA ILE A 569 -15.74 -6.68 -37.31
C ILE A 569 -15.32 -7.68 -38.38
N ASN A 570 -15.76 -7.51 -39.63
CA ASN A 570 -15.24 -8.32 -40.73
C ASN A 570 -13.87 -7.75 -41.15
N VAL A 571 -12.80 -8.48 -40.85
CA VAL A 571 -11.42 -8.06 -41.18
C VAL A 571 -11.14 -8.28 -42.66
N SER A 572 -11.65 -9.38 -43.21
CA SER A 572 -11.51 -9.75 -44.61
C SER A 572 -12.81 -10.39 -45.09
N GLN A 573 -13.27 -10.00 -46.28
CA GLN A 573 -14.41 -10.58 -46.94
C GLN A 573 -14.09 -10.82 -48.41
N GLU A 574 -14.33 -12.04 -48.88
CA GLU A 574 -14.18 -12.47 -50.26
C GLU A 574 -15.54 -12.94 -50.77
N GLN A 575 -15.99 -12.36 -51.88
CA GLN A 575 -17.25 -12.66 -52.53
C GLN A 575 -16.98 -13.20 -53.93
N ASN A 576 -17.33 -14.46 -54.15
CA ASN A 576 -17.19 -15.14 -55.42
C ASN A 576 -18.57 -15.27 -56.07
N GLN A 577 -18.80 -14.50 -57.12
CA GLN A 577 -20.03 -14.52 -57.88
C GLN A 577 -19.84 -15.39 -59.13
N SER A 578 -20.61 -16.47 -59.24
CA SER A 578 -20.70 -17.29 -60.44
C SER A 578 -22.01 -17.04 -61.16
N ARG A 579 -21.93 -16.62 -62.42
CA ARG A 579 -23.07 -16.33 -63.28
C ARG A 579 -23.10 -17.36 -64.40
N ARG A 580 -24.17 -18.14 -64.47
CA ARG A 580 -24.47 -19.06 -65.56
C ARG A 580 -25.53 -18.41 -66.45
N ILE A 581 -25.20 -18.21 -67.72
CA ILE A 581 -26.08 -17.63 -68.74
C ILE A 581 -26.44 -18.75 -69.71
N ASP A 582 -27.69 -19.19 -69.68
CA ASP A 582 -28.24 -20.17 -70.60
C ASP A 582 -29.08 -19.46 -71.67
N LEU A 583 -28.75 -19.68 -72.94
CA LEU A 583 -29.48 -19.14 -74.09
C LEU A 583 -30.34 -20.24 -74.71
N PHE A 584 -31.62 -19.95 -74.97
CA PHE A 584 -32.59 -20.91 -75.48
C PHE A 584 -33.02 -20.64 -76.93
N GLU A 585 -33.46 -21.69 -77.63
CA GLU A 585 -34.02 -21.60 -78.97
C GLU A 585 -35.47 -21.09 -78.93
N GLY A 586 -35.66 -19.86 -79.42
CA GLY A 586 -36.94 -19.16 -79.39
C GLY A 586 -37.33 -18.66 -77.99
N ASP A 587 -38.62 -18.44 -77.75
CA ASP A 587 -39.16 -18.02 -76.45
C ASP A 587 -39.39 -19.19 -75.46
N SER A 588 -39.16 -20.45 -75.89
CA SER A 588 -39.39 -21.65 -75.08
C SER A 588 -38.18 -22.04 -74.22
N ASP A 589 -38.42 -22.74 -73.11
CA ASP A 589 -37.40 -23.24 -72.18
C ASP A 589 -36.91 -24.66 -72.50
N LYS A 590 -37.26 -25.20 -73.67
CA LYS A 590 -37.08 -26.62 -74.00
C LYS A 590 -35.72 -26.97 -74.58
N LEU A 591 -35.09 -26.05 -75.32
CA LEU A 591 -33.81 -26.31 -76.01
C LEU A 591 -32.78 -25.22 -75.70
N ILE A 592 -31.65 -25.59 -75.10
CA ILE A 592 -30.53 -24.69 -74.81
C ILE A 592 -29.57 -24.70 -76.01
N ILE A 593 -29.30 -23.52 -76.56
CA ILE A 593 -28.35 -23.29 -77.65
C ILE A 593 -26.92 -23.18 -77.11
N SER A 594 -26.74 -22.45 -76.01
CA SER A 594 -25.42 -22.24 -75.44
C SER A 594 -25.48 -21.92 -73.96
N THR A 595 -24.49 -22.43 -73.20
CA THR A 595 -24.26 -22.05 -71.81
C THR A 595 -22.92 -21.32 -71.71
N ARG A 596 -22.93 -20.14 -71.09
CA ARG A 596 -21.72 -19.40 -70.74
C ARG A 596 -21.65 -19.23 -69.22
N THR A 597 -20.48 -19.50 -68.67
CA THR A 597 -20.21 -19.32 -67.24
C THR A 597 -19.21 -18.18 -67.06
N GLU A 598 -19.52 -17.25 -66.17
CA GLU A 598 -18.65 -16.16 -65.78
C GLU A 598 -18.43 -16.21 -64.27
N SER A 599 -17.20 -15.98 -63.82
CA SER A 599 -16.85 -15.95 -62.41
C SER A 599 -16.11 -14.67 -62.10
N ASN A 600 -16.64 -13.89 -61.15
CA ASN A 600 -16.00 -12.70 -60.63
C ASN A 600 -15.72 -12.88 -59.14
N SER A 601 -14.55 -12.44 -58.69
CA SER A 601 -14.16 -12.45 -57.27
C SER A 601 -13.87 -11.02 -56.83
N ALA A 602 -14.51 -10.60 -55.74
CA ALA A 602 -14.25 -9.31 -55.10
C ALA A 602 -13.70 -9.55 -53.69
N LYS A 603 -12.61 -8.87 -53.34
CA LYS A 603 -12.00 -8.90 -52.01
C LYS A 603 -12.06 -7.52 -51.38
N ASN A 604 -12.66 -7.45 -50.21
CA ASN A 604 -12.72 -6.23 -49.40
C ASN A 604 -12.06 -6.50 -48.04
N SER A 605 -11.25 -5.55 -47.58
CA SER A 605 -10.69 -5.54 -46.23
C SER A 605 -11.44 -4.52 -45.37
N LEU A 606 -11.60 -4.84 -44.08
CA LEU A 606 -12.21 -3.96 -43.08
C LEU A 606 -13.63 -3.49 -43.43
N THR A 607 -14.59 -4.43 -43.44
CA THR A 607 -16.00 -4.14 -43.75
C THR A 607 -16.89 -4.30 -42.52
N ASN A 608 -17.95 -3.49 -42.42
CA ASN A 608 -19.10 -3.60 -41.51
C ASN A 608 -18.79 -3.89 -40.01
N LEU A 609 -19.05 -2.90 -39.16
CA LEU A 609 -19.10 -3.07 -37.71
C LEU A 609 -20.51 -3.53 -37.29
N LYS A 610 -20.62 -4.75 -36.77
CA LYS A 610 -21.88 -5.28 -36.23
C LYS A 610 -21.84 -5.28 -34.71
N THR A 611 -23.00 -5.02 -34.10
CA THR A 611 -23.15 -5.06 -32.65
C THR A 611 -24.36 -5.90 -32.26
N GLY A 612 -24.28 -6.56 -31.11
CA GLY A 612 -25.35 -7.44 -30.65
C GLY A 612 -25.32 -7.74 -29.17
N LEU A 613 -26.41 -8.32 -28.69
CA LEU A 613 -26.55 -8.92 -27.37
C LEU A 613 -26.27 -10.41 -27.46
N LEU A 614 -25.72 -10.97 -26.37
CA LEU A 614 -25.52 -12.40 -26.27
C LEU A 614 -26.02 -12.92 -24.93
N PHE A 615 -26.52 -14.15 -24.95
CA PHE A 615 -26.88 -14.94 -23.78
C PHE A 615 -26.08 -16.23 -23.81
N ASP A 616 -25.43 -16.56 -22.71
CA ASP A 616 -24.42 -17.60 -22.62
C ASP A 616 -24.78 -18.58 -21.51
N LEU A 617 -24.75 -19.87 -21.81
CA LEU A 617 -24.92 -20.96 -20.86
C LEU A 617 -23.68 -21.84 -20.92
N THR A 618 -23.14 -22.20 -19.75
CA THR A 618 -21.97 -23.08 -19.61
C THR A 618 -22.26 -24.20 -18.63
N ALA A 619 -21.82 -25.42 -18.98
CA ALA A 619 -21.95 -26.63 -18.21
C ALA A 619 -20.60 -27.37 -18.14
N GLY A 620 -20.23 -27.88 -16.97
CA GLY A 620 -18.90 -28.47 -16.69
C GLY A 620 -18.18 -27.67 -15.60
N PHE A 621 -16.86 -27.78 -15.46
CA PHE A 621 -16.15 -27.09 -14.36
C PHE A 621 -16.10 -25.56 -14.56
N ALA A 622 -17.18 -24.84 -14.23
CA ALA A 622 -17.40 -23.44 -14.59
C ALA A 622 -16.34 -22.45 -14.03
N ARG A 623 -15.58 -22.85 -13.01
CA ARG A 623 -14.56 -22.00 -12.35
C ARG A 623 -13.16 -22.06 -12.97
N ILE A 624 -12.72 -23.21 -13.50
CA ILE A 624 -11.33 -23.48 -13.97
C ILE A 624 -11.33 -24.35 -15.26
N GLY A 625 -12.50 -24.67 -15.81
CA GLY A 625 -12.61 -25.61 -16.93
C GLY A 625 -12.13 -27.05 -16.60
N PRO A 626 -12.28 -27.98 -17.56
CA PRO A 626 -12.96 -27.79 -18.84
C PRO A 626 -14.49 -27.64 -18.69
N SER A 627 -15.11 -26.87 -19.59
CA SER A 627 -16.56 -26.73 -19.66
C SER A 627 -17.01 -26.55 -21.11
N LEU A 628 -18.25 -26.96 -21.38
CA LEU A 628 -18.92 -26.75 -22.66
C LEU A 628 -19.91 -25.58 -22.51
N GLY A 629 -20.13 -24.85 -23.59
CA GLY A 629 -21.05 -23.73 -23.60
C GLY A 629 -21.88 -23.66 -24.87
N ALA A 630 -23.08 -23.09 -24.70
CA ALA A 630 -23.98 -22.73 -25.76
C ALA A 630 -24.32 -21.24 -25.58
N ARG A 631 -24.15 -20.45 -26.63
CA ARG A 631 -24.43 -19.02 -26.65
C ARG A 631 -25.41 -18.71 -27.76
N TYR A 632 -26.39 -17.87 -27.47
CA TYR A 632 -27.27 -17.29 -28.48
C TYR A 632 -26.92 -15.82 -28.67
N VAL A 633 -26.72 -15.41 -29.92
CA VAL A 633 -26.36 -14.04 -30.29
C VAL A 633 -27.50 -13.40 -31.06
N ILE A 634 -27.92 -12.23 -30.59
CA ILE A 634 -28.93 -11.38 -31.19
C ILE A 634 -28.21 -10.14 -31.74
N ASN A 635 -28.11 -10.03 -33.05
CA ASN A 635 -27.52 -8.85 -33.69
C ASN A 635 -28.57 -7.75 -33.85
N PHE A 636 -28.17 -6.49 -33.66
CA PHE A 636 -29.08 -5.34 -33.79
C PHE A 636 -29.36 -4.95 -35.24
N GLU A 637 -28.45 -5.30 -36.15
CA GLU A 637 -28.66 -5.16 -37.59
C GLU A 637 -29.32 -6.44 -38.16
N GLN A 638 -30.27 -6.29 -39.09
CA GLN A 638 -31.18 -7.37 -39.48
C GLN A 638 -30.46 -8.63 -40.05
N ASN A 639 -31.02 -9.80 -39.71
CA ASN A 639 -30.81 -11.14 -40.31
C ASN A 639 -29.51 -11.92 -40.04
N PHE A 640 -28.88 -11.80 -38.87
CA PHE A 640 -27.70 -12.64 -38.53
C PHE A 640 -27.71 -13.22 -37.11
N ASN A 641 -28.85 -13.57 -36.54
CA ASN A 641 -28.85 -14.27 -35.23
C ASN A 641 -28.25 -15.66 -35.39
N TYR A 642 -27.42 -16.10 -34.45
CA TYR A 642 -26.77 -17.41 -34.51
C TYR A 642 -26.59 -18.05 -33.14
N PHE A 643 -26.45 -19.37 -33.15
CA PHE A 643 -26.05 -20.15 -31.99
C PHE A 643 -24.55 -20.45 -32.07
N GLN A 644 -23.87 -20.38 -30.94
CA GLN A 644 -22.45 -20.64 -30.81
C GLN A 644 -22.26 -21.77 -29.79
N PHE A 645 -21.74 -22.90 -30.25
CA PHE A 645 -21.43 -24.07 -29.40
C PHE A 645 -19.93 -24.21 -29.25
N TYR A 646 -19.44 -24.36 -28.02
CA TYR A 646 -18.01 -24.26 -27.76
C TYR A 646 -17.51 -25.06 -26.57
N GLY A 647 -16.23 -25.42 -26.62
CA GLY A 647 -15.44 -25.82 -25.46
C GLY A 647 -14.62 -24.65 -24.94
N ILE A 648 -14.54 -24.50 -23.62
CA ILE A 648 -13.70 -23.50 -22.96
C ILE A 648 -12.92 -24.12 -21.81
N TRP A 649 -11.63 -23.78 -21.72
CA TRP A 649 -10.74 -24.13 -20.61
C TRP A 649 -10.13 -22.86 -20.03
N LYS A 650 -10.30 -22.64 -18.72
CA LYS A 650 -9.78 -21.46 -18.00
C LYS A 650 -8.61 -21.84 -17.08
N PHE A 651 -7.49 -21.15 -17.14
CA PHE A 651 -6.28 -21.46 -16.34
C PHE A 651 -6.21 -20.70 -15.02
#